data_AF-A0A8H5X3M8-F1
#
_entry.id   AF-A0A8H5X3M8-F1
#
_cell.length_a   1.000
_cell.length_b   1.000
_cell.length_c   1.000
_cell.angle_alpha   90.00
_cell.angle_beta   90.00
_cell.angle_gamma   90.00
#
_symmetry.space_group_name_H-M   'P 1'
#
loop_
_entity.id
_entity.type
_entity.pdbx_description
1 polymer ?
#
loop_
_entity_poly.entity_id
_entity_poly.type
_entity_poly.pdbx_seq_one_letter_code
_entity_poly.pdbx_strand_id
1 'polypeptide(L)'
;MTKIFLTGATGYIGGDVLHTLLKSHPEYKVRALVRDASKGAAITKTYSQVQLVTGGLDDADVIAQEAQDADVVLHLAATGHLKSVQTIYETLSKRPDSAKPPYYIQISGASALAAGELADKSRVFGTGSDVIYNDLTGIDSIKSLIKQYPSRAVDNYIFSVSEQNSNVKTALVVPPIIYGQGRGPGNQRSMQIPGLAKATLERKKGLQVGSGESRWGNIHIADLSRIFLSLVEKAVEGNQDENIWGANGLFFTGAGELSFAEISRRIAVAGKDFNLIPTTEVDNLAAKEIDGIIPHGSVLLGTNARAGADRARKVLGWEPEHESLEEHIPTTVIQEAEALGIKAPATEPGESSQAPKGSRKRHIPRGPKGEAMMPQIMPRECAESKAIEAIPMPTRWIAGIDATPGREMTLGSRKWWDDHGPWLDAHKKALKLSASKWKMRDEAMKQDDTVPDDEGTDDWDFICVPIPRIERGSDDDDEDEDEDEEDDDEEEGQDKTGNNAEEDKGKKPYDKLASLYPEWPWFFTMRAVDRHTWWEQECLKRSPDDFDLHIYNDFGPCGALEVLENIIAQFNLVFKPKSTYRDFWPEVEGLAMILRGGLLEYAMIDDGARAQVTCEVVGALILATIEALKKQDVFTPDSEIRNLGLVLFMFIRWGREQSDYGIDEENWSWIYKIIDLAEEAGIRLTAPHNFEKDYEDVKDHRDEWAQQMGKWNNVKWNYKLRDFKDDKGSTKLGGHQFDITRMSKAERDQHSISGGGEYFFM
;
A
#
# COMPACT_ATOMS: atom_id res chain seq x y z
N MET A 1 24.43 -31.43 16.67
CA MET A 1 24.34 -30.27 15.76
C MET A 1 24.04 -30.82 14.38
N THR A 2 23.00 -30.30 13.74
CA THR A 2 22.58 -30.71 12.39
C THR A 2 23.62 -30.27 11.35
N LYS A 3 24.00 -31.19 10.47
CA LYS A 3 24.83 -30.92 9.29
C LYS A 3 23.95 -30.80 8.06
N ILE A 4 24.06 -29.67 7.36
CA ILE A 4 23.31 -29.41 6.12
C ILE A 4 24.29 -29.30 4.97
N PHE A 5 24.09 -30.10 3.92
CA PHE A 5 24.79 -29.91 2.65
C PHE A 5 23.90 -29.09 1.72
N LEU A 6 24.35 -27.88 1.37
CA LEU A 6 23.59 -26.93 0.54
C LEU A 6 24.34 -26.70 -0.78
N THR A 7 23.64 -26.91 -1.88
CA THR A 7 24.11 -26.46 -3.20
C THR A 7 23.29 -25.25 -3.65
N GLY A 8 23.91 -24.32 -4.39
CA GLY A 8 23.21 -23.14 -4.90
C GLY A 8 23.15 -21.98 -3.90
N ALA A 9 23.98 -22.00 -2.85
CA ALA A 9 24.04 -20.95 -1.81
C ALA A 9 24.38 -19.54 -2.33
N THR A 10 25.01 -19.43 -3.50
CA THR A 10 25.29 -18.13 -4.16
C THR A 10 24.15 -17.68 -5.09
N GLY A 11 23.13 -18.51 -5.29
CA GLY A 11 21.98 -18.24 -6.14
C GLY A 11 20.86 -17.51 -5.39
N TYR A 12 19.80 -17.16 -6.11
CA TYR A 12 18.66 -16.41 -5.57
C TYR A 12 17.92 -17.19 -4.48
N ILE A 13 17.40 -18.38 -4.83
CA ILE A 13 16.68 -19.24 -3.88
C ILE A 13 17.62 -19.76 -2.79
N GLY A 14 18.73 -20.40 -3.18
CA GLY A 14 19.63 -21.02 -2.21
C GLY A 14 20.30 -20.02 -1.26
N GLY A 15 20.54 -18.79 -1.70
CA GLY A 15 21.07 -17.72 -0.85
C GLY A 15 20.06 -17.21 0.17
N ASP A 16 18.79 -17.03 -0.22
CA ASP A 16 17.75 -16.58 0.70
C ASP A 16 17.33 -17.70 1.68
N VAL A 17 17.32 -18.95 1.22
CA VAL A 17 17.15 -20.12 2.10
C VAL A 17 18.30 -20.20 3.12
N LEU A 18 19.55 -19.99 2.68
CA LEU A 18 20.69 -19.93 3.61
C LEU A 18 20.53 -18.83 4.66
N HIS A 19 20.11 -17.64 4.24
CA HIS A 19 19.83 -16.51 5.13
C HIS A 19 18.79 -16.90 6.17
N THR A 20 17.65 -17.44 5.72
CA THR A 20 16.52 -17.81 6.58
C THR A 20 16.91 -18.91 7.57
N LEU A 21 17.61 -19.95 7.11
CA LEU A 21 18.09 -21.04 7.96
C LEU A 21 19.04 -20.56 9.05
N LEU A 22 20.02 -19.72 8.72
CA LEU A 22 21.02 -19.28 9.69
C LEU A 22 20.52 -18.17 10.62
N LYS A 23 19.48 -17.43 10.21
CA LYS A 23 18.79 -16.48 11.07
C LYS A 23 17.95 -17.21 12.12
N SER A 24 17.22 -18.25 11.73
CA SER A 24 16.39 -19.04 12.65
C SER A 24 17.21 -20.03 13.49
N HIS A 25 18.25 -20.63 12.89
CA HIS A 25 19.10 -21.65 13.50
C HIS A 25 20.60 -21.36 13.27
N PRO A 26 21.18 -20.41 14.02
CA PRO A 26 22.61 -20.10 13.95
C PRO A 26 23.51 -21.32 14.24
N GLU A 27 23.00 -22.33 14.95
CA GLU A 27 23.68 -23.55 15.35
C GLU A 27 23.82 -24.60 14.24
N TYR A 28 23.10 -24.46 13.12
CA TYR A 28 23.19 -25.39 11.99
C TYR A 28 24.54 -25.26 11.27
N LYS A 29 25.17 -26.41 11.01
CA LYS A 29 26.45 -26.47 10.29
C LYS A 29 26.19 -26.66 8.80
N VAL A 30 26.27 -25.57 8.05
CA VAL A 30 26.07 -25.61 6.60
C VAL A 30 27.39 -25.79 5.87
N ARG A 31 27.46 -26.82 5.02
CA ARG A 31 28.50 -27.02 4.02
C ARG A 31 27.95 -26.61 2.65
N ALA A 32 28.46 -25.50 2.12
CA ALA A 32 27.93 -24.88 0.91
C ALA A 32 28.82 -25.20 -0.31
N LEU A 33 28.27 -25.91 -1.30
CA LEU A 33 28.97 -26.18 -2.56
C LEU A 33 29.07 -24.90 -3.40
N VAL A 34 30.29 -24.51 -3.73
CA VAL A 34 30.59 -23.36 -4.60
C VAL A 34 31.58 -23.78 -5.69
N ARG A 35 31.33 -23.34 -6.93
CA ARG A 35 32.23 -23.61 -8.06
C ARG A 35 33.60 -22.95 -7.90
N ASP A 36 33.66 -21.89 -7.11
CA ASP A 36 34.81 -21.03 -6.94
C ASP A 36 34.78 -20.46 -5.52
N ALA A 37 35.84 -20.68 -4.74
CA ALA A 37 35.95 -20.20 -3.37
C ALA A 37 35.88 -18.65 -3.27
N SER A 38 36.35 -17.92 -4.28
CA SER A 38 36.24 -16.45 -4.33
C SER A 38 34.78 -16.00 -4.45
N LYS A 39 33.95 -16.76 -5.18
CA LYS A 39 32.50 -16.51 -5.28
C LYS A 39 31.76 -16.86 -3.99
N GLY A 40 32.31 -17.78 -3.19
CA GLY A 40 31.80 -18.11 -1.86
C GLY A 40 32.26 -17.15 -0.75
N ALA A 41 33.22 -16.25 -1.01
CA ALA A 41 33.76 -15.36 0.02
C ALA A 41 32.70 -14.42 0.62
N ALA A 42 31.71 -14.00 -0.18
CA ALA A 42 30.58 -13.22 0.32
C ALA A 42 29.76 -14.01 1.36
N ILE A 43 29.61 -15.33 1.18
CA ILE A 43 28.91 -16.19 2.13
C ILE A 43 29.65 -16.24 3.46
N THR A 44 30.95 -16.52 3.46
CA THR A 44 31.72 -16.65 4.72
C THR A 44 31.96 -15.32 5.41
N LYS A 45 31.98 -14.21 4.66
CA LYS A 45 32.02 -12.86 5.22
C LYS A 45 30.75 -12.55 6.05
N THR A 46 29.58 -12.93 5.53
CA THR A 46 28.30 -12.70 6.21
C THR A 46 28.01 -13.77 7.27
N TYR A 47 28.37 -15.02 6.99
CA TYR A 47 28.08 -16.18 7.82
C TYR A 47 29.36 -16.99 8.08
N SER A 48 30.10 -16.57 9.12
CA SER A 48 31.39 -17.17 9.47
C SER A 48 31.32 -18.67 9.81
N GLN A 49 30.13 -19.18 10.19
CA GLN A 49 29.89 -20.59 10.49
C GLN A 49 29.72 -21.47 9.24
N VAL A 50 29.51 -20.89 8.06
CA VAL A 50 29.34 -21.64 6.81
C VAL A 50 30.69 -22.12 6.29
N GLN A 51 30.79 -23.40 5.95
CA GLN A 51 31.99 -23.98 5.35
C GLN A 51 31.81 -24.13 3.84
N LEU A 52 32.74 -23.57 3.07
CA LEU A 52 32.70 -23.69 1.62
C LEU A 52 33.30 -25.02 1.17
N VAL A 53 32.61 -25.70 0.27
CA VAL A 53 33.10 -26.88 -0.46
C VAL A 53 33.33 -26.45 -1.90
N THR A 54 34.57 -26.54 -2.39
CA THR A 54 34.89 -26.17 -3.77
C THR A 54 34.60 -27.35 -4.69
N GLY A 55 33.71 -27.15 -5.66
CA GLY A 55 33.32 -28.16 -6.65
C GLY A 55 32.14 -27.73 -7.52
N GLY A 56 32.00 -28.37 -8.66
CA GLY A 56 30.87 -28.25 -9.58
C GLY A 56 29.85 -29.38 -9.42
N LEU A 57 28.74 -29.27 -10.15
CA LEU A 57 27.71 -30.32 -10.15
C LEU A 57 28.16 -31.62 -10.83
N ASP A 58 29.23 -31.56 -11.62
CA ASP A 58 29.84 -32.71 -12.30
C ASP A 58 30.81 -33.51 -11.42
N ASP A 59 31.27 -32.93 -10.30
CA ASP A 59 32.24 -33.50 -9.37
C ASP A 59 31.53 -34.50 -8.43
N ALA A 60 31.16 -35.65 -8.99
CA ALA A 60 30.36 -36.67 -8.30
C ALA A 60 31.00 -37.13 -6.97
N ASP A 61 32.32 -37.28 -6.92
CA ASP A 61 33.03 -37.70 -5.70
C ASP A 61 32.89 -36.68 -4.56
N VAL A 62 32.95 -35.38 -4.89
CA VAL A 62 32.75 -34.30 -3.92
C VAL A 62 31.31 -34.30 -3.41
N ILE A 63 30.33 -34.37 -4.33
CA ILE A 63 28.91 -34.40 -3.97
C ILE A 63 28.57 -35.62 -3.11
N ALA A 64 29.10 -36.79 -3.45
CA ALA A 64 28.90 -38.02 -2.70
C ALA A 64 29.49 -37.91 -1.29
N GLN A 65 30.72 -37.41 -1.15
CA GLN A 65 31.33 -37.22 0.17
C GLN A 65 30.50 -36.29 1.06
N GLU A 66 30.06 -35.16 0.53
CA GLU A 66 29.29 -34.17 1.30
C GLU A 66 27.87 -34.63 1.63
N ALA A 67 27.20 -35.32 0.70
CA ALA A 67 25.88 -35.90 0.92
C ALA A 67 25.93 -37.03 1.96
N GLN A 68 26.98 -37.86 1.94
CA GLN A 68 27.18 -38.94 2.91
C GLN A 68 27.27 -38.40 4.35
N ASP A 69 27.92 -37.26 4.54
CA ASP A 69 28.19 -36.67 5.84
C ASP A 69 27.06 -35.78 6.39
N ALA A 70 26.07 -35.41 5.56
CA ALA A 70 25.00 -34.49 5.90
C ALA A 70 23.78 -35.18 6.54
N ASP A 71 23.08 -34.51 7.46
CA ASP A 71 21.78 -34.96 7.96
C ASP A 71 20.65 -34.57 6.97
N VAL A 72 20.78 -33.39 6.38
CA VAL A 72 19.83 -32.83 5.40
C VAL A 72 20.60 -32.33 4.16
N VAL A 73 20.17 -32.75 2.97
CA VAL A 73 20.70 -32.25 1.70
C VAL A 73 19.68 -31.32 1.04
N LEU A 74 20.10 -30.08 0.79
CA LEU A 74 19.35 -29.07 0.04
C LEU A 74 19.99 -28.88 -1.35
N HIS A 75 19.38 -29.48 -2.38
CA HIS A 75 19.86 -29.33 -3.75
C HIS A 75 19.10 -28.23 -4.49
N LEU A 76 19.58 -26.99 -4.36
CA LEU A 76 18.93 -25.78 -4.90
C LEU A 76 19.70 -25.14 -6.07
N ALA A 77 20.74 -25.81 -6.58
CA ALA A 77 21.63 -25.28 -7.61
C ALA A 77 21.09 -25.40 -9.04
N ALA A 78 20.30 -26.44 -9.33
CA ALA A 78 19.80 -26.71 -10.68
C ALA A 78 18.56 -27.61 -10.66
N THR A 79 17.67 -27.40 -11.64
CA THR A 79 16.47 -28.22 -11.88
C THR A 79 16.67 -29.25 -12.99
N GLY A 80 17.75 -29.15 -13.78
CA GLY A 80 18.00 -29.98 -14.97
C GLY A 80 19.26 -30.84 -14.92
N HIS A 81 19.97 -30.90 -13.78
CA HIS A 81 21.24 -31.60 -13.68
C HIS A 81 21.08 -33.01 -13.09
N LEU A 82 20.69 -33.99 -13.92
CA LEU A 82 20.35 -35.34 -13.47
C LEU A 82 21.48 -36.06 -12.72
N LYS A 83 22.73 -35.92 -13.17
CA LYS A 83 23.88 -36.64 -12.58
C LYS A 83 24.11 -36.30 -11.11
N SER A 84 23.94 -35.02 -10.71
CA SER A 84 24.11 -34.62 -9.30
C SER A 84 22.98 -35.15 -8.43
N VAL A 85 21.74 -35.10 -8.94
CA VAL A 85 20.55 -35.64 -8.27
C VAL A 85 20.69 -37.14 -8.03
N GLN A 86 21.13 -37.89 -9.05
CA GLN A 86 21.42 -39.32 -8.96
C GLN A 86 22.50 -39.60 -7.93
N THR A 87 23.63 -38.89 -8.01
CA THR A 87 24.76 -39.05 -7.09
C THR A 87 24.34 -38.82 -5.64
N ILE A 88 23.56 -37.77 -5.35
CA ILE A 88 23.04 -37.49 -4.01
C ILE A 88 22.18 -38.66 -3.52
N TYR A 89 21.14 -39.05 -4.27
CA TYR A 89 20.21 -40.08 -3.84
C TYR A 89 20.89 -41.46 -3.69
N GLU A 90 21.74 -41.86 -4.65
CA GLU A 90 22.46 -43.14 -4.60
C GLU A 90 23.44 -43.21 -3.43
N THR A 91 24.02 -42.08 -3.03
CA THR A 91 24.87 -42.00 -1.84
C THR A 91 24.02 -42.16 -0.58
N LEU A 92 22.94 -41.37 -0.47
CA LEU A 92 22.07 -41.40 0.70
C LEU A 92 21.41 -42.77 0.91
N SER A 93 20.97 -43.43 -0.17
CA SER A 93 20.30 -44.74 -0.10
C SER A 93 21.23 -45.90 0.29
N LYS A 94 22.55 -45.73 0.18
CA LYS A 94 23.55 -46.70 0.67
C LYS A 94 23.87 -46.52 2.16
N ARG A 95 23.35 -45.46 2.80
CA ARG A 95 23.55 -45.27 4.24
C ARG A 95 22.84 -46.39 5.00
N PRO A 96 23.48 -46.96 6.03
CA PRO A 96 22.85 -47.96 6.87
C PRO A 96 21.62 -47.36 7.55
N ASP A 97 20.59 -48.18 7.78
CA ASP A 97 19.42 -47.75 8.53
C ASP A 97 19.83 -47.29 9.92
N SER A 98 19.53 -46.03 10.22
CA SER A 98 19.80 -45.39 11.50
C SER A 98 18.55 -44.80 12.10
N ALA A 99 18.58 -44.47 13.40
CA ALA A 99 17.45 -43.86 14.10
C ALA A 99 16.95 -42.56 13.46
N LYS A 100 17.81 -41.85 12.71
CA LYS A 100 17.43 -40.73 11.85
C LYS A 100 17.70 -41.07 10.38
N PRO A 101 16.71 -41.01 9.49
CA PRO A 101 16.94 -41.21 8.06
C PRO A 101 17.64 -40.00 7.42
N PRO A 102 18.28 -40.17 6.25
CA PRO A 102 18.74 -39.03 5.45
C PRO A 102 17.57 -38.30 4.78
N TYR A 103 17.63 -36.97 4.77
CA TYR A 103 16.63 -36.11 4.12
C TYR A 103 17.19 -35.43 2.88
N TYR A 104 16.42 -35.43 1.80
CA TYR A 104 16.81 -34.84 0.53
C TYR A 104 15.70 -33.96 -0.03
N ILE A 105 15.94 -32.64 -0.03
CA ILE A 105 15.02 -31.65 -0.58
C ILE A 105 15.59 -31.14 -1.92
N GLN A 106 14.83 -31.33 -2.99
CA GLN A 106 15.18 -30.99 -4.37
C GLN A 106 14.31 -29.82 -4.86
N ILE A 107 14.95 -28.84 -5.52
CA ILE A 107 14.23 -27.78 -6.23
C ILE A 107 13.80 -28.25 -7.63
N SER A 108 12.60 -27.85 -8.05
CA SER A 108 12.11 -27.92 -9.43
C SER A 108 11.66 -26.53 -9.89
N GLY A 109 10.74 -26.43 -10.85
CA GLY A 109 10.11 -25.18 -11.24
C GLY A 109 8.78 -25.42 -11.94
N ALA A 110 7.86 -24.49 -11.77
CA ALA A 110 6.47 -24.64 -12.20
C ALA A 110 6.29 -24.84 -13.73
N SER A 111 7.30 -24.58 -14.54
CA SER A 111 7.38 -25.04 -15.94
C SER A 111 7.15 -26.56 -16.12
N ALA A 112 7.29 -27.37 -15.06
CA ALA A 112 6.90 -28.78 -15.07
C ALA A 112 5.41 -28.97 -15.43
N LEU A 113 4.55 -28.05 -14.98
CA LEU A 113 3.10 -28.09 -15.22
C LEU A 113 2.74 -27.69 -16.65
N ALA A 114 3.62 -26.91 -17.29
CA ALA A 114 3.51 -26.54 -18.69
C ALA A 114 4.08 -27.61 -19.66
N ALA A 115 4.61 -28.75 -19.16
CA ALA A 115 5.29 -29.73 -20.02
C ALA A 115 4.39 -30.27 -21.15
N GLY A 116 3.09 -30.44 -20.89
CA GLY A 116 2.13 -30.82 -21.92
C GLY A 116 1.84 -29.71 -22.93
N GLU A 117 1.72 -28.46 -22.47
CA GLU A 117 1.58 -27.32 -23.36
C GLU A 117 2.81 -27.17 -24.28
N LEU A 118 4.01 -27.43 -23.75
CA LEU A 118 5.26 -27.35 -24.49
C LEU A 118 5.44 -28.48 -25.52
N ALA A 119 4.84 -29.64 -25.27
CA ALA A 119 4.88 -30.78 -26.19
C ALA A 119 3.83 -30.69 -27.31
N ASP A 120 2.73 -29.96 -27.07
CA ASP A 120 1.67 -29.76 -28.05
C ASP A 120 2.06 -28.70 -29.08
N LYS A 121 2.38 -29.15 -30.30
CA LYS A 121 2.73 -28.25 -31.42
C LYS A 121 1.57 -27.37 -31.91
N SER A 122 0.34 -27.69 -31.53
CA SER A 122 -0.84 -26.89 -31.86
C SER A 122 -1.11 -25.78 -30.82
N ARG A 123 -0.40 -25.81 -29.70
CA ARG A 123 -0.53 -24.84 -28.62
C ARG A 123 -0.21 -23.42 -29.11
N VAL A 124 -1.08 -22.48 -28.76
CA VAL A 124 -0.87 -21.05 -28.97
C VAL A 124 -0.40 -20.44 -27.65
N PHE A 125 0.88 -20.06 -27.58
CA PHE A 125 1.44 -19.36 -26.42
C PHE A 125 0.66 -18.09 -26.10
N GLY A 126 0.51 -17.81 -24.81
CA GLY A 126 -0.22 -16.65 -24.29
C GLY A 126 -1.69 -16.89 -24.02
N THR A 127 -2.28 -18.01 -24.46
CA THR A 127 -3.70 -18.31 -24.18
C THR A 127 -3.88 -18.95 -22.81
N GLY A 128 -5.05 -18.74 -22.19
CA GLY A 128 -5.36 -19.25 -20.85
C GLY A 128 -5.53 -20.77 -20.78
N SER A 129 -5.57 -21.30 -19.56
CA SER A 129 -5.93 -22.69 -19.25
C SER A 129 -6.75 -22.75 -17.97
N ASP A 130 -7.81 -23.54 -17.97
CA ASP A 130 -8.66 -23.78 -16.80
C ASP A 130 -8.10 -24.87 -15.86
N VAL A 131 -6.99 -25.51 -16.24
CA VAL A 131 -6.37 -26.56 -15.43
C VAL A 131 -5.62 -25.94 -14.26
N ILE A 132 -6.07 -26.28 -13.04
CA ILE A 132 -5.43 -25.90 -11.78
C ILE A 132 -4.99 -27.19 -11.09
N TYR A 133 -3.71 -27.26 -10.72
CA TYR A 133 -3.12 -28.41 -10.04
C TYR A 133 -3.13 -28.19 -8.53
N ASN A 134 -3.38 -29.27 -7.77
CA ASN A 134 -3.40 -29.25 -6.31
C ASN A 134 -2.45 -30.33 -5.79
N ASP A 135 -1.41 -29.94 -5.07
CA ASP A 135 -0.37 -30.86 -4.58
C ASP A 135 -0.82 -31.73 -3.41
N LEU A 136 -1.90 -31.37 -2.72
CA LEU A 136 -2.46 -32.12 -1.59
C LEU A 136 -3.35 -33.27 -2.07
N THR A 137 -4.31 -33.00 -2.95
CA THR A 137 -5.36 -33.93 -3.39
C THR A 137 -5.10 -34.52 -4.78
N GLY A 138 -4.31 -33.85 -5.62
CA GLY A 138 -4.13 -34.19 -7.04
C GLY A 138 -2.78 -34.81 -7.39
N ILE A 139 -1.98 -35.24 -6.42
CA ILE A 139 -0.57 -35.61 -6.61
C ILE A 139 -0.34 -36.69 -7.68
N ASP A 140 -1.18 -37.72 -7.71
CA ASP A 140 -1.03 -38.82 -8.68
C ASP A 140 -1.26 -38.35 -10.12
N SER A 141 -2.20 -37.43 -10.31
CA SER A 141 -2.47 -36.83 -11.63
C SER A 141 -1.30 -35.96 -12.09
N ILE A 142 -0.70 -35.19 -11.19
CA ILE A 142 0.47 -34.34 -11.47
C ILE A 142 1.68 -35.21 -11.84
N LYS A 143 1.97 -36.24 -11.05
CA LYS A 143 3.05 -37.19 -11.37
C LYS A 143 2.82 -37.88 -12.70
N SER A 144 1.60 -38.35 -12.95
CA SER A 144 1.25 -39.03 -14.21
C SER A 144 1.40 -38.11 -15.41
N LEU A 145 1.10 -36.82 -15.27
CA LEU A 145 1.36 -35.82 -16.30
C LEU A 145 2.86 -35.65 -16.54
N ILE A 146 3.65 -35.36 -15.49
CA ILE A 146 5.08 -35.06 -15.63
C ILE A 146 5.86 -36.27 -16.18
N LYS A 147 5.50 -37.50 -15.77
CA LYS A 147 6.10 -38.76 -16.26
C LYS A 147 5.95 -38.98 -17.76
N GLN A 148 5.00 -38.32 -18.42
CA GLN A 148 4.87 -38.39 -19.89
C GLN A 148 5.98 -37.63 -20.63
N TYR A 149 6.75 -36.77 -19.95
CA TYR A 149 7.72 -35.89 -20.57
C TYR A 149 9.15 -36.20 -20.09
N PRO A 150 9.95 -36.98 -20.86
CA PRO A 150 11.32 -37.32 -20.50
C PRO A 150 12.26 -36.12 -20.31
N SER A 151 11.92 -34.96 -20.87
CA SER A 151 12.63 -33.70 -20.64
C SER A 151 12.62 -33.26 -19.18
N ARG A 152 11.66 -33.72 -18.37
CA ARG A 152 11.58 -33.53 -16.92
C ARG A 152 12.37 -34.61 -16.16
N ALA A 153 13.58 -34.89 -16.62
CA ALA A 153 14.37 -36.04 -16.15
C ALA A 153 14.65 -36.03 -14.64
N VAL A 154 14.92 -34.85 -14.05
CA VAL A 154 15.15 -34.71 -12.60
C VAL A 154 13.87 -34.99 -11.81
N ASP A 155 12.74 -34.39 -12.20
CA ASP A 155 11.45 -34.60 -11.54
C ASP A 155 11.05 -36.08 -11.59
N ASN A 156 11.17 -36.70 -12.78
CA ASN A 156 10.87 -38.11 -12.98
C ASN A 156 11.78 -39.03 -12.17
N TYR A 157 13.06 -38.69 -12.03
CA TYR A 157 13.97 -39.44 -11.18
C TYR A 157 13.57 -39.34 -9.71
N ILE A 158 13.28 -38.13 -9.21
CA ILE A 158 12.83 -37.94 -7.82
C ILE A 158 11.53 -38.71 -7.55
N PHE A 159 10.55 -38.67 -8.46
CA PHE A 159 9.32 -39.47 -8.33
C PHE A 159 9.61 -40.97 -8.34
N SER A 160 10.46 -41.43 -9.25
CA SER A 160 10.82 -42.85 -9.35
C SER A 160 11.46 -43.36 -8.07
N VAL A 161 12.31 -42.56 -7.42
CA VAL A 161 13.00 -42.98 -6.20
C VAL A 161 12.17 -42.78 -4.94
N SER A 162 11.26 -41.80 -4.93
CA SER A 162 10.37 -41.56 -3.80
C SER A 162 9.23 -42.58 -3.68
N GLU A 163 8.91 -43.25 -4.79
CA GLU A 163 7.98 -44.38 -4.86
C GLU A 163 8.63 -45.72 -4.49
N GLN A 164 9.97 -45.76 -4.38
CA GLN A 164 10.68 -46.91 -3.84
C GLN A 164 10.57 -46.89 -2.31
N ASN A 165 10.45 -48.07 -1.70
CA ASN A 165 10.55 -48.21 -0.24
C ASN A 165 12.02 -48.04 0.19
N SER A 166 12.45 -46.78 0.26
CA SER A 166 13.81 -46.32 0.53
C SER A 166 13.90 -45.67 1.91
N ASN A 167 15.06 -45.75 2.54
CA ASN A 167 15.32 -45.04 3.79
C ASN A 167 15.52 -43.53 3.60
N VAL A 168 15.64 -43.05 2.36
CA VAL A 168 15.79 -41.62 2.05
C VAL A 168 14.43 -40.91 2.03
N LYS A 169 14.29 -39.85 2.83
CA LYS A 169 13.09 -39.00 2.88
C LYS A 169 13.23 -37.85 1.90
N THR A 170 12.53 -37.93 0.77
CA THR A 170 12.63 -36.92 -0.30
C THR A 170 11.49 -35.90 -0.25
N ALA A 171 11.77 -34.66 -0.66
CA ALA A 171 10.75 -33.66 -0.96
C ALA A 171 11.14 -32.88 -2.23
N LEU A 172 10.19 -32.67 -3.13
CA LEU A 172 10.33 -31.89 -4.37
C LEU A 172 9.54 -30.58 -4.22
N VAL A 173 10.24 -29.46 -4.24
CA VAL A 173 9.63 -28.13 -4.12
C VAL A 173 9.57 -27.47 -5.50
N VAL A 174 8.38 -27.05 -5.92
CA VAL A 174 8.09 -26.57 -7.27
C VAL A 174 7.60 -25.12 -7.17
N PRO A 175 8.49 -24.12 -7.15
CA PRO A 175 8.09 -22.73 -7.10
C PRO A 175 7.59 -22.19 -8.45
N PRO A 176 6.62 -21.25 -8.43
CA PRO A 176 6.09 -20.61 -9.61
C PRO A 176 6.87 -19.32 -9.91
N ILE A 177 6.21 -18.19 -10.19
CA ILE A 177 6.89 -16.89 -10.27
C ILE A 177 7.42 -16.56 -8.87
N ILE A 178 8.74 -16.36 -8.75
CA ILE A 178 9.36 -15.91 -7.50
C ILE A 178 9.74 -14.43 -7.66
N TYR A 179 9.25 -13.58 -6.77
CA TYR A 179 9.54 -12.14 -6.72
C TYR A 179 10.11 -11.74 -5.36
N GLY A 180 10.36 -10.45 -5.15
CA GLY A 180 11.02 -9.94 -3.95
C GLY A 180 12.51 -9.66 -4.13
N GLN A 181 13.09 -8.95 -3.16
CA GLN A 181 14.54 -8.79 -3.04
C GLN A 181 15.11 -9.96 -2.20
N GLY A 182 16.08 -10.68 -2.74
CA GLY A 182 16.75 -11.76 -2.03
C GLY A 182 17.65 -11.23 -0.91
N ARG A 183 17.70 -11.94 0.22
CA ARG A 183 18.46 -11.55 1.43
C ARG A 183 19.77 -12.32 1.60
N GLY A 184 20.04 -13.25 0.68
CA GLY A 184 21.30 -13.98 0.60
C GLY A 184 22.47 -13.09 0.17
N PRO A 185 23.72 -13.49 0.44
CA PRO A 185 24.92 -12.72 0.14
C PRO A 185 25.37 -12.82 -1.33
N GLY A 186 24.66 -13.59 -2.15
CA GLY A 186 24.95 -13.83 -3.56
C GLY A 186 24.00 -13.09 -4.50
N ASN A 187 23.40 -13.80 -5.46
CA ASN A 187 22.38 -13.20 -6.31
C ASN A 187 21.13 -12.88 -5.49
N GLN A 188 20.68 -11.63 -5.54
CA GLN A 188 19.48 -11.15 -4.85
C GLN A 188 18.34 -10.80 -5.80
N ARG A 189 18.53 -10.99 -7.11
CA ARG A 189 17.59 -10.59 -8.14
C ARG A 189 16.83 -11.79 -8.72
N SER A 190 15.51 -11.64 -8.83
CA SER A 190 14.62 -12.58 -9.52
C SER A 190 14.73 -12.48 -11.06
N MET A 191 13.97 -13.30 -11.79
CA MET A 191 14.12 -13.42 -13.26
C MET A 191 12.95 -12.89 -14.08
N GLN A 192 11.73 -13.42 -13.87
CA GLN A 192 10.60 -13.19 -14.78
C GLN A 192 10.12 -11.74 -14.79
N ILE A 193 9.73 -11.21 -13.63
CA ILE A 193 9.19 -9.85 -13.49
C ILE A 193 10.25 -8.79 -13.85
N PRO A 194 11.50 -8.88 -13.35
CA PRO A 194 12.54 -7.96 -13.78
C PRO A 194 12.88 -8.06 -15.27
N GLY A 195 12.85 -9.27 -15.85
CA GLY A 195 13.08 -9.46 -17.28
C GLY A 195 12.02 -8.79 -18.16
N LEU A 196 10.75 -8.89 -17.76
CA LEU A 196 9.63 -8.24 -18.44
C LEU A 196 9.64 -6.71 -18.24
N ALA A 197 9.96 -6.24 -17.03
CA ALA A 197 10.11 -4.81 -16.74
C ALA A 197 11.24 -4.20 -17.55
N LYS A 198 12.43 -4.82 -17.56
CA LYS A 198 13.55 -4.42 -18.41
C LYS A 198 13.16 -4.32 -19.88
N ALA A 199 12.54 -5.36 -20.43
CA ALA A 199 12.14 -5.37 -21.84
C ALA A 199 11.10 -4.27 -22.15
N THR A 200 10.17 -4.02 -21.23
CA THR A 200 9.18 -2.94 -21.35
C THR A 200 9.85 -1.56 -21.38
N LEU A 201 10.81 -1.33 -20.48
CA LEU A 201 11.56 -0.08 -20.38
C LEU A 201 12.43 0.17 -21.61
N GLU A 202 13.18 -0.82 -22.07
CA GLU A 202 14.01 -0.73 -23.28
C GLU A 202 13.17 -0.48 -24.54
N ARG A 203 11.99 -1.12 -24.64
CA ARG A 203 11.04 -0.93 -25.75
C ARG A 203 10.23 0.35 -25.65
N LYS A 204 10.18 0.97 -24.46
CA LYS A 204 9.31 2.12 -24.15
C LYS A 204 7.82 1.83 -24.37
N LYS A 205 7.42 0.56 -24.26
CA LYS A 205 6.04 0.10 -24.44
C LYS A 205 5.90 -1.30 -23.84
N GLY A 206 4.75 -1.62 -23.25
CA GLY A 206 4.48 -2.95 -22.72
C GLY A 206 4.53 -4.02 -23.81
N LEU A 207 4.78 -5.27 -23.41
CA LEU A 207 4.73 -6.45 -24.28
C LEU A 207 4.10 -7.61 -23.53
N GLN A 208 3.40 -8.47 -24.26
CA GLN A 208 2.94 -9.76 -23.78
C GLN A 208 3.01 -10.82 -24.89
N VAL A 209 2.97 -12.09 -24.49
CA VAL A 209 2.91 -13.21 -25.44
C VAL A 209 1.46 -13.44 -25.85
N GLY A 210 1.13 -13.39 -27.14
CA GLY A 210 -0.22 -13.67 -27.61
C GLY A 210 -1.30 -12.84 -26.90
N SER A 211 -2.37 -13.50 -26.43
CA SER A 211 -3.45 -12.85 -25.65
C SER A 211 -3.07 -12.51 -24.21
N GLY A 212 -1.92 -13.00 -23.70
CA GLY A 212 -1.45 -12.79 -22.33
C GLY A 212 -2.34 -13.44 -21.23
N GLU A 213 -3.34 -14.21 -21.61
CA GLU A 213 -4.26 -14.91 -20.71
C GLU A 213 -3.62 -16.08 -19.96
N SER A 214 -2.42 -16.50 -20.36
CA SER A 214 -1.64 -17.50 -19.63
C SER A 214 -1.35 -17.05 -18.19
N ARG A 215 -1.47 -17.97 -17.22
CA ARG A 215 -1.40 -17.68 -15.78
C ARG A 215 -0.40 -18.58 -15.04
N TRP A 216 0.38 -17.98 -14.16
CA TRP A 216 1.23 -18.69 -13.21
C TRP A 216 0.89 -18.26 -11.79
N GLY A 217 1.06 -19.18 -10.84
CA GLY A 217 1.14 -18.80 -9.44
C GLY A 217 2.31 -17.85 -9.18
N ASN A 218 2.32 -17.19 -8.02
CA ASN A 218 3.43 -16.35 -7.58
C ASN A 218 3.70 -16.51 -6.08
N ILE A 219 4.93 -16.25 -5.65
CA ILE A 219 5.36 -16.27 -4.25
C ILE A 219 6.52 -15.30 -4.00
N HIS A 220 6.49 -14.59 -2.87
CA HIS A 220 7.60 -13.79 -2.40
C HIS A 220 8.77 -14.69 -1.93
N ILE A 221 10.01 -14.33 -2.26
CA ILE A 221 11.20 -15.16 -1.98
C ILE A 221 11.35 -15.52 -0.50
N ALA A 222 10.97 -14.60 0.40
CA ALA A 222 11.06 -14.85 1.83
C ALA A 222 10.07 -15.91 2.32
N ASP A 223 8.87 -15.93 1.75
CA ASP A 223 7.85 -16.93 2.06
C ASP A 223 8.23 -18.30 1.49
N LEU A 224 8.85 -18.34 0.32
CA LEU A 224 9.40 -19.58 -0.24
C LEU A 224 10.48 -20.16 0.68
N SER A 225 11.38 -19.32 1.19
CA SER A 225 12.43 -19.73 2.12
C SER A 225 11.88 -20.28 3.43
N ARG A 226 10.73 -19.79 3.92
CA ARG A 226 10.04 -20.33 5.10
C ARG A 226 9.53 -21.75 4.89
N ILE A 227 9.09 -22.11 3.67
CA ILE A 227 8.74 -23.51 3.35
C ILE A 227 9.97 -24.42 3.46
N PHE A 228 11.12 -23.98 2.94
CA PHE A 228 12.38 -24.73 3.08
C PHE A 228 12.82 -24.85 4.54
N LEU A 229 12.70 -23.77 5.32
CA LEU A 229 12.97 -23.79 6.75
C LEU A 229 12.13 -24.85 7.46
N SER A 230 10.81 -24.85 7.27
CA SER A 230 9.92 -25.83 7.91
C SER A 230 10.23 -27.27 7.49
N LEU A 231 10.57 -27.52 6.22
CA LEU A 231 11.01 -28.83 5.78
C LEU A 231 12.33 -29.27 6.47
N VAL A 232 13.29 -28.35 6.60
CA VAL A 232 14.55 -28.63 7.32
C VAL A 232 14.30 -28.89 8.79
N GLU A 233 13.47 -28.10 9.47
CA GLU A 233 13.10 -28.31 10.88
C GLU A 233 12.46 -29.70 11.08
N LYS A 234 11.50 -30.08 10.22
CA LYS A 234 10.90 -31.42 10.23
C LYS A 234 11.94 -32.52 10.02
N ALA A 235 12.90 -32.31 9.12
CA ALA A 235 14.00 -33.24 8.91
C ALA A 235 14.90 -33.37 10.16
N VAL A 236 15.21 -32.27 10.83
CA VAL A 236 16.03 -32.22 12.06
C VAL A 236 15.35 -32.96 13.21
N GLU A 237 14.04 -32.80 13.34
CA GLU A 237 13.17 -33.55 14.27
C GLU A 237 13.19 -35.06 14.02
N GLY A 238 13.65 -35.51 12.84
CA GLY A 238 13.55 -36.91 12.43
C GLY A 238 12.13 -37.29 12.03
N ASN A 239 11.31 -36.32 11.60
CA ASN A 239 9.94 -36.56 11.17
C ASN A 239 9.92 -37.48 9.93
N GLN A 240 9.07 -38.50 9.94
CA GLN A 240 8.95 -39.46 8.83
C GLN A 240 7.53 -39.51 8.25
N ASP A 241 6.74 -38.46 8.45
CA ASP A 241 5.36 -38.38 7.96
C ASP A 241 5.34 -38.50 6.43
N GLU A 242 4.65 -39.52 5.93
CA GLU A 242 4.50 -39.80 4.50
C GLU A 242 3.71 -38.70 3.77
N ASN A 243 3.02 -37.80 4.48
CA ASN A 243 2.39 -36.62 3.88
C ASN A 243 3.38 -35.48 3.59
N ILE A 244 4.57 -35.51 4.22
CA ILE A 244 5.64 -34.52 4.01
C ILE A 244 6.71 -35.10 3.08
N TRP A 245 6.99 -36.40 3.19
CA TRP A 245 8.15 -37.04 2.59
C TRP A 245 7.79 -38.14 1.59
N GLY A 246 8.74 -38.46 0.71
CA GLY A 246 8.66 -39.61 -0.18
C GLY A 246 7.59 -39.43 -1.25
N ALA A 247 6.71 -40.41 -1.40
CA ALA A 247 5.70 -40.40 -2.45
C ALA A 247 4.79 -39.16 -2.38
N ASN A 248 4.48 -38.61 -1.20
CA ASN A 248 3.68 -37.38 -1.11
C ASN A 248 4.48 -36.10 -0.90
N GLY A 249 5.81 -36.17 -0.92
CA GLY A 249 6.69 -35.02 -0.77
C GLY A 249 6.77 -34.17 -2.04
N LEU A 250 5.65 -33.66 -2.54
CA LEU A 250 5.57 -32.69 -3.63
C LEU A 250 4.92 -31.41 -3.10
N PHE A 251 5.62 -30.29 -3.19
CA PHE A 251 5.15 -28.99 -2.69
C PHE A 251 5.10 -27.98 -3.81
N PHE A 252 3.88 -27.56 -4.17
CA PHE A 252 3.68 -26.27 -4.82
C PHE A 252 3.73 -25.18 -3.77
N THR A 253 4.04 -23.97 -4.23
CA THR A 253 4.31 -22.84 -3.32
C THR A 253 3.59 -21.57 -3.75
N GLY A 254 2.60 -21.64 -4.65
CA GLY A 254 1.84 -20.45 -5.06
C GLY A 254 1.07 -19.84 -3.89
N ALA A 255 1.35 -18.57 -3.58
CA ALA A 255 0.63 -17.73 -2.63
C ALA A 255 -0.45 -16.88 -3.32
N GLY A 256 -0.18 -16.41 -4.55
CA GLY A 256 -1.13 -15.73 -5.42
C GLY A 256 -1.09 -16.26 -6.86
N GLU A 257 -1.89 -15.68 -7.77
CA GLU A 257 -1.91 -16.01 -9.21
C GLU A 257 -2.24 -14.76 -10.03
N LEU A 258 -1.50 -14.54 -11.12
CA LEU A 258 -1.82 -13.48 -12.09
C LEU A 258 -1.71 -14.00 -13.53
N SER A 259 -2.46 -13.37 -14.43
CA SER A 259 -2.22 -13.51 -15.88
C SER A 259 -1.03 -12.66 -16.31
N PHE A 260 -0.33 -13.09 -17.35
CA PHE A 260 0.77 -12.30 -17.90
C PHE A 260 0.30 -11.01 -18.57
N ALA A 261 -0.95 -10.94 -19.05
CA ALA A 261 -1.57 -9.70 -19.50
C ALA A 261 -1.67 -8.68 -18.36
N GLU A 262 -2.13 -9.12 -17.19
CA GLU A 262 -2.24 -8.24 -16.02
C GLU A 262 -0.87 -7.79 -15.52
N ILE A 263 0.12 -8.70 -15.45
CA ILE A 263 1.50 -8.36 -15.09
C ILE A 263 2.06 -7.32 -16.08
N SER A 264 1.89 -7.54 -17.39
CA SER A 264 2.41 -6.65 -18.45
C SER A 264 1.76 -5.27 -18.39
N ARG A 265 0.44 -5.22 -18.13
CA ARG A 265 -0.31 -3.99 -17.93
C ARG A 265 0.19 -3.23 -16.71
N ARG A 266 0.36 -3.88 -15.57
CA ARG A 266 0.88 -3.26 -14.33
C ARG A 266 2.29 -2.71 -14.51
N ILE A 267 3.17 -3.44 -15.21
CA ILE A 267 4.51 -2.97 -15.55
C ILE A 267 4.46 -1.74 -16.46
N ALA A 268 3.58 -1.74 -17.48
CA ALA A 268 3.42 -0.61 -18.39
C ALA A 268 2.83 0.63 -17.70
N VAL A 269 1.85 0.45 -16.82
CA VAL A 269 1.28 1.49 -15.97
C VAL A 269 2.36 2.08 -15.06
N ALA A 270 3.06 1.26 -14.27
CA ALA A 270 4.15 1.71 -13.41
C ALA A 270 5.25 2.44 -14.22
N GLY A 271 5.63 1.90 -15.38
CA GLY A 271 6.59 2.55 -16.27
C GLY A 271 6.12 3.91 -16.76
N LYS A 272 4.83 4.08 -17.05
CA LYS A 272 4.24 5.35 -17.48
C LYS A 272 4.17 6.33 -16.32
N ASP A 273 3.68 5.90 -15.17
CA ASP A 273 3.50 6.71 -13.96
C ASP A 273 4.85 7.27 -13.48
N PHE A 274 5.91 6.46 -13.55
CA PHE A 274 7.26 6.92 -13.22
C PHE A 274 7.96 7.72 -14.35
N ASN A 275 7.27 8.02 -15.45
CA ASN A 275 7.80 8.70 -16.64
C ASN A 275 9.00 7.98 -17.28
N LEU A 276 9.02 6.65 -17.21
CA LEU A 276 10.07 5.79 -17.76
C LEU A 276 9.73 5.33 -19.19
N ILE A 277 8.44 5.23 -19.50
CA ILE A 277 7.91 4.94 -20.84
C ILE A 277 6.78 5.92 -21.21
N PRO A 278 6.54 6.21 -22.51
CA PRO A 278 5.56 7.18 -22.98
C PRO A 278 4.10 6.71 -22.96
N THR A 279 3.81 5.40 -22.81
CA THR A 279 2.46 4.84 -22.96
C THR A 279 2.21 3.67 -22.00
N THR A 280 0.95 3.45 -21.61
CA THR A 280 0.49 2.26 -20.88
C THR A 280 0.11 1.09 -21.81
N GLU A 281 0.14 1.31 -23.13
CA GLU A 281 -0.20 0.28 -24.11
C GLU A 281 0.75 -0.94 -24.02
N VAL A 282 0.17 -2.12 -24.24
CA VAL A 282 0.87 -3.41 -24.25
C VAL A 282 0.69 -4.05 -25.63
N ASP A 283 1.80 -4.37 -26.29
CA ASP A 283 1.75 -5.07 -27.58
C ASP A 283 1.62 -6.58 -27.41
N ASN A 284 0.80 -7.20 -28.26
CA ASN A 284 0.72 -8.65 -28.40
C ASN A 284 1.78 -9.13 -29.39
N LEU A 285 2.80 -9.84 -28.90
CA LEU A 285 3.90 -10.35 -29.73
C LEU A 285 3.81 -11.86 -29.91
N ALA A 286 4.31 -12.34 -31.06
CA ALA A 286 4.42 -13.77 -31.30
C ALA A 286 5.51 -14.39 -30.42
N ALA A 287 5.35 -15.66 -30.06
CA ALA A 287 6.30 -16.40 -29.22
C ALA A 287 7.77 -16.25 -29.65
N LYS A 288 8.03 -16.33 -30.96
CA LYS A 288 9.38 -16.21 -31.53
C LYS A 288 9.97 -14.80 -31.39
N GLU A 289 9.14 -13.76 -31.45
CA GLU A 289 9.61 -12.38 -31.22
C GLU A 289 9.93 -12.16 -29.76
N ILE A 290 9.07 -12.66 -28.86
CA ILE A 290 9.30 -12.62 -27.42
C ILE A 290 10.63 -13.30 -27.07
N ASP A 291 10.90 -14.49 -27.60
CA ASP A 291 12.15 -15.22 -27.33
C ASP A 291 13.41 -14.47 -27.82
N GLY A 292 13.25 -13.56 -28.80
CA GLY A 292 14.32 -12.66 -29.26
C GLY A 292 14.57 -11.47 -28.32
N ILE A 293 13.60 -11.11 -27.48
CA ILE A 293 13.68 -9.98 -26.53
C ILE A 293 14.02 -10.50 -25.12
N ILE A 294 13.27 -11.49 -24.66
CA ILE A 294 13.44 -12.14 -23.36
C ILE A 294 13.82 -13.60 -23.66
N PRO A 295 15.04 -14.05 -23.35
CA PRO A 295 15.44 -15.43 -23.56
C PRO A 295 14.45 -16.40 -22.88
N HIS A 296 13.91 -17.33 -23.67
CA HIS A 296 12.85 -18.27 -23.25
C HIS A 296 11.54 -17.61 -22.79
N GLY A 297 11.28 -16.36 -23.18
CA GLY A 297 10.10 -15.61 -22.78
C GLY A 297 8.78 -16.24 -23.22
N SER A 298 8.75 -16.99 -24.34
CA SER A 298 7.54 -17.72 -24.76
C SER A 298 7.12 -18.76 -23.71
N VAL A 299 8.09 -19.47 -23.14
CA VAL A 299 7.86 -20.44 -22.06
C VAL A 299 7.55 -19.73 -20.75
N LEU A 300 8.37 -18.76 -20.38
CA LEU A 300 8.30 -18.07 -19.08
C LEU A 300 7.08 -17.17 -18.92
N LEU A 301 6.51 -16.65 -20.02
CA LEU A 301 5.43 -15.66 -19.99
C LEU A 301 4.19 -16.10 -20.79
N GLY A 302 4.28 -17.21 -21.55
CA GLY A 302 3.24 -17.64 -22.49
C GLY A 302 2.66 -19.03 -22.22
N THR A 303 2.98 -19.64 -21.08
CA THR A 303 2.46 -20.97 -20.68
C THR A 303 1.71 -20.88 -19.37
N ASN A 304 0.95 -21.93 -18.99
CA ASN A 304 0.23 -21.97 -17.71
C ASN A 304 0.92 -22.86 -16.67
N ALA A 305 0.95 -22.38 -15.43
CA ALA A 305 1.42 -23.14 -14.28
C ALA A 305 0.65 -22.71 -13.02
N ARG A 306 -0.61 -23.15 -12.96
CA ARG A 306 -1.61 -22.75 -11.97
C ARG A 306 -1.65 -23.76 -10.84
N ALA A 307 -1.12 -23.39 -9.68
CA ALA A 307 -1.14 -24.24 -8.49
C ALA A 307 -0.92 -23.43 -7.21
N GLY A 308 -1.66 -23.80 -6.15
CA GLY A 308 -1.54 -23.21 -4.81
C GLY A 308 -0.66 -24.04 -3.86
N ALA A 309 -0.30 -23.47 -2.72
CA ALA A 309 0.53 -24.11 -1.69
C ALA A 309 -0.26 -24.97 -0.68
N ASP A 310 -1.31 -25.68 -1.12
CA ASP A 310 -2.25 -26.39 -0.24
C ASP A 310 -1.58 -27.39 0.70
N ARG A 311 -0.61 -28.18 0.20
CA ARG A 311 0.14 -29.11 1.05
C ARG A 311 0.96 -28.37 2.10
N ALA A 312 1.70 -27.33 1.72
CA ALA A 312 2.53 -26.57 2.66
C ALA A 312 1.66 -25.99 3.80
N ARG A 313 0.51 -25.39 3.46
CA ARG A 313 -0.48 -24.90 4.44
C ARG A 313 -0.93 -26.02 5.38
N LYS A 314 -1.32 -27.16 4.81
CA LYS A 314 -1.93 -28.25 5.59
C LYS A 314 -0.94 -29.00 6.49
N VAL A 315 0.25 -29.33 5.98
CA VAL A 315 1.18 -30.25 6.66
C VAL A 315 2.34 -29.55 7.35
N LEU A 316 2.65 -28.30 6.96
CA LEU A 316 3.70 -27.49 7.59
C LEU A 316 3.13 -26.35 8.44
N GLY A 317 1.82 -26.06 8.35
CA GLY A 317 1.23 -24.90 9.02
C GLY A 317 1.72 -23.57 8.45
N TRP A 318 2.14 -23.58 7.18
CA TRP A 318 2.70 -22.39 6.52
C TRP A 318 1.60 -21.49 5.97
N GLU A 319 1.79 -20.18 6.11
CA GLU A 319 0.96 -19.12 5.51
C GLU A 319 1.88 -18.03 4.94
N PRO A 320 1.57 -17.40 3.79
CA PRO A 320 2.37 -16.29 3.26
C PRO A 320 2.27 -15.06 4.17
N GLU A 321 3.36 -14.32 4.32
CA GLU A 321 3.45 -13.15 5.23
C GLU A 321 3.89 -11.86 4.52
N HIS A 322 4.34 -11.94 3.26
CA HIS A 322 4.88 -10.79 2.53
C HIS A 322 3.87 -10.21 1.53
N GLU A 323 4.19 -9.03 1.02
CA GLU A 323 3.36 -8.30 0.05
C GLU A 323 3.09 -9.13 -1.20
N SER A 324 1.99 -8.83 -1.88
CA SER A 324 1.59 -9.50 -3.12
C SER A 324 2.51 -9.14 -4.31
N LEU A 325 2.44 -9.93 -5.39
CA LEU A 325 3.18 -9.61 -6.61
C LEU A 325 2.70 -8.27 -7.21
N GLU A 326 1.40 -8.03 -7.12
CA GLU A 326 0.71 -6.83 -7.55
C GLU A 326 1.32 -5.57 -6.93
N GLU A 327 1.55 -5.59 -5.62
CA GLU A 327 2.18 -4.51 -4.85
C GLU A 327 3.67 -4.39 -5.13
N HIS A 328 4.35 -5.49 -5.45
CA HIS A 328 5.79 -5.52 -5.69
C HIS A 328 6.22 -5.05 -7.10
N ILE A 329 5.34 -5.14 -8.10
CA ILE A 329 5.65 -4.80 -9.51
C ILE A 329 6.22 -3.37 -9.68
N PRO A 330 5.65 -2.31 -9.09
CA PRO A 330 6.19 -0.95 -9.20
C PRO A 330 7.65 -0.84 -8.74
N THR A 331 7.99 -1.45 -7.61
CA THR A 331 9.36 -1.51 -7.07
C THR A 331 10.31 -2.17 -8.07
N THR A 332 9.90 -3.28 -8.68
CA THR A 332 10.72 -3.95 -9.71
C THR A 332 10.97 -3.05 -10.93
N VAL A 333 9.96 -2.27 -11.35
CA VAL A 333 10.12 -1.34 -12.50
C VAL A 333 11.13 -0.24 -12.20
N ILE A 334 11.11 0.33 -10.99
CA ILE A 334 12.08 1.33 -10.56
C ILE A 334 13.49 0.74 -10.55
N GLN A 335 13.68 -0.41 -9.91
CA GLN A 335 14.98 -1.09 -9.83
C GLN A 335 15.57 -1.39 -11.20
N GLU A 336 14.74 -1.81 -12.17
CA GLU A 336 15.21 -2.07 -13.53
C GLU A 336 15.55 -0.79 -14.30
N ALA A 337 14.80 0.30 -14.08
CA ALA A 337 15.15 1.59 -14.68
C ALA A 337 16.49 2.12 -14.16
N GLU A 338 16.73 1.99 -12.85
CA GLU A 338 18.02 2.33 -12.23
C GLU A 338 19.16 1.49 -12.79
N ALA A 339 18.97 0.16 -12.89
CA ALA A 339 19.95 -0.76 -13.44
C ALA A 339 20.28 -0.47 -14.92
N LEU A 340 19.31 0.03 -15.69
CA LEU A 340 19.49 0.45 -17.08
C LEU A 340 20.07 1.87 -17.22
N GLY A 341 20.18 2.62 -16.13
CA GLY A 341 20.56 4.03 -16.15
C GLY A 341 19.53 4.91 -16.87
N ILE A 342 18.27 4.47 -16.98
CA ILE A 342 17.18 5.22 -17.59
C ILE A 342 16.76 6.30 -16.59
N LYS A 343 17.21 7.53 -16.86
CA LYS A 343 16.69 8.73 -16.23
C LYS A 343 15.48 9.20 -17.01
N ALA A 344 14.43 9.65 -16.31
CA ALA A 344 13.27 10.24 -16.96
C ALA A 344 13.73 11.35 -17.94
N PRO A 345 13.26 11.36 -19.20
CA PRO A 345 13.71 12.34 -20.17
C PRO A 345 13.36 13.77 -19.73
N ALA A 346 14.32 14.68 -19.85
CA ALA A 346 14.08 16.12 -19.72
C ALA A 346 13.12 16.56 -20.84
N THR A 347 11.96 17.11 -20.48
CA THR A 347 10.93 17.51 -21.43
C THR A 347 11.24 18.88 -22.03
N GLU A 348 11.27 18.95 -23.37
CA GLU A 348 11.20 20.21 -24.12
C GLU A 348 9.76 20.78 -24.08
N PRO A 349 9.58 22.12 -24.16
CA PRO A 349 8.34 22.79 -23.79
C PRO A 349 7.33 22.82 -24.95
N GLY A 350 6.13 22.27 -24.72
CA GLY A 350 5.00 22.34 -25.65
C GLY A 350 3.65 22.06 -24.98
N GLU A 351 3.01 23.14 -24.48
CA GLU A 351 1.57 23.38 -24.27
C GLU A 351 0.61 22.22 -23.92
N SER A 352 0.64 21.77 -22.66
CA SER A 352 -0.52 21.75 -21.74
C SER A 352 -0.03 21.46 -20.32
N SER A 353 -0.18 22.45 -19.42
CA SER A 353 0.14 22.53 -17.97
C SER A 353 0.58 21.22 -17.27
N GLN A 354 1.90 20.96 -17.15
CA GLN A 354 2.80 21.16 -15.96
C GLN A 354 2.50 20.23 -14.76
N ALA A 355 3.44 19.45 -14.19
CA ALA A 355 4.89 19.72 -14.08
C ALA A 355 5.83 18.48 -14.23
N PRO A 356 7.13 18.68 -14.56
CA PRO A 356 8.16 17.65 -14.81
C PRO A 356 8.98 17.28 -13.56
N LYS A 357 9.69 16.14 -13.59
CA LYS A 357 10.78 15.78 -12.67
C LYS A 357 11.90 16.84 -12.71
N GLY A 358 11.76 17.88 -11.89
CA GLY A 358 12.87 18.47 -11.13
C GLY A 358 13.14 17.61 -9.90
N SER A 359 13.77 18.11 -8.84
CA SER A 359 13.65 17.52 -7.50
C SER A 359 12.20 17.07 -7.27
N ARG A 360 11.95 15.93 -6.60
CA ARG A 360 10.60 15.63 -6.10
C ARG A 360 10.25 16.78 -5.17
N LYS A 361 9.55 17.77 -5.72
CA LYS A 361 9.24 18.99 -5.00
C LYS A 361 8.14 18.64 -4.03
N ARG A 362 8.28 19.17 -2.83
CA ARG A 362 7.26 19.11 -1.80
C ARG A 362 5.91 19.50 -2.36
N HIS A 363 4.90 18.65 -2.14
CA HIS A 363 3.50 19.03 -2.33
C HIS A 363 3.20 20.18 -1.40
N ILE A 364 2.58 21.23 -1.93
CA ILE A 364 2.27 22.41 -1.13
C ILE A 364 0.76 22.46 -0.93
N PRO A 365 0.26 22.35 0.31
CA PRO A 365 -1.16 22.36 0.59
C PRO A 365 -1.88 23.62 0.10
N ARG A 366 -3.01 23.44 -0.58
CA ARG A 366 -3.83 24.54 -1.12
C ARG A 366 -5.33 24.31 -0.99
N GLY A 367 -6.05 25.43 -0.81
CA GLY A 367 -7.51 25.46 -0.88
C GLY A 367 -8.07 25.14 -2.27
N PRO A 368 -9.40 24.96 -2.40
CA PRO A 368 -10.07 24.56 -3.64
C PRO A 368 -9.83 25.45 -4.86
N LYS A 369 -9.49 26.73 -4.66
CA LYS A 369 -9.18 27.70 -5.73
C LYS A 369 -7.70 28.10 -5.71
N GLY A 370 -6.84 27.30 -5.08
CA GLY A 370 -5.42 27.58 -4.94
C GLY A 370 -5.10 28.55 -3.79
N GLU A 371 -6.02 28.74 -2.83
CA GLU A 371 -5.79 29.60 -1.67
C GLU A 371 -4.68 29.06 -0.77
N ALA A 372 -3.91 29.96 -0.17
CA ALA A 372 -2.89 29.59 0.80
C ALA A 372 -3.52 29.23 2.14
N MET A 373 -3.02 28.16 2.77
CA MET A 373 -3.48 27.74 4.09
C MET A 373 -2.91 28.63 5.20
N MET A 374 -3.74 28.88 6.20
CA MET A 374 -3.33 29.49 7.46
C MET A 374 -2.39 28.52 8.20
N PRO A 375 -1.27 28.99 8.75
CA PRO A 375 -0.38 28.13 9.51
C PRO A 375 -1.01 27.67 10.83
N GLN A 376 -0.87 26.37 11.16
CA GLN A 376 -1.30 25.79 12.43
C GLN A 376 -0.24 25.95 13.53
N ILE A 377 1.04 25.83 13.16
CA ILE A 377 2.18 26.07 14.06
C ILE A 377 2.72 27.45 13.75
N MET A 378 3.01 28.29 14.74
CA MET A 378 3.58 29.62 14.47
C MET A 378 5.06 29.65 14.84
N PRO A 379 5.96 30.15 13.98
CA PRO A 379 7.34 30.36 14.37
C PRO A 379 7.41 31.32 15.56
N ARG A 380 8.24 31.02 16.57
CA ARG A 380 8.48 31.90 17.73
C ARG A 380 8.75 33.35 17.33
N GLU A 381 9.43 33.59 16.22
CA GLU A 381 9.70 34.93 15.70
C GLU A 381 8.44 35.73 15.36
N CYS A 382 7.35 35.06 15.00
CA CYS A 382 6.04 35.67 14.78
C CYS A 382 5.34 35.98 16.10
N ALA A 383 5.46 35.11 17.11
CA ALA A 383 4.85 35.29 18.43
C ALA A 383 5.45 36.48 19.22
N GLU A 384 6.77 36.66 19.20
CA GLU A 384 7.48 37.74 19.91
C GLU A 384 7.06 39.15 19.46
N SER A 385 6.49 39.27 18.26
CA SER A 385 6.06 40.55 17.68
C SER A 385 4.68 41.02 18.13
N LYS A 386 3.93 40.22 18.91
CA LYS A 386 2.49 40.38 19.22
C LYS A 386 1.62 40.62 17.98
N ALA A 387 2.11 40.21 16.81
CA ALA A 387 1.45 40.51 15.56
C ALA A 387 0.33 39.54 15.21
N ILE A 388 0.34 38.36 15.83
CA ILE A 388 -0.71 37.35 15.72
C ILE A 388 -2.01 37.86 16.36
N GLU A 389 -1.94 38.61 17.47
CA GLU A 389 -3.09 39.30 18.11
C GLU A 389 -3.80 40.28 17.15
N ALA A 390 -3.13 40.70 16.06
CA ALA A 390 -3.70 41.62 15.07
C ALA A 390 -4.34 40.93 13.85
N ILE A 391 -4.19 39.61 13.71
CA ILE A 391 -4.77 38.81 12.63
C ILE A 391 -5.86 37.94 13.26
N PRO A 392 -7.12 38.04 12.82
CA PRO A 392 -8.16 37.15 13.34
C PRO A 392 -7.89 35.72 12.87
N MET A 393 -7.40 34.88 13.79
CA MET A 393 -7.17 33.46 13.61
C MET A 393 -7.94 32.69 14.69
N PRO A 394 -8.56 31.55 14.35
CA PRO A 394 -9.29 30.76 15.32
C PRO A 394 -8.34 30.04 16.29
N THR A 395 -8.63 30.08 17.59
CA THR A 395 -7.75 29.55 18.64
C THR A 395 -7.46 28.05 18.46
N ARG A 396 -8.47 27.20 18.22
CA ARG A 396 -8.27 25.75 18.03
C ARG A 396 -7.52 25.37 16.76
N TRP A 397 -7.36 26.29 15.80
CA TRP A 397 -6.51 26.06 14.63
C TRP A 397 -5.02 26.18 14.95
N ILE A 398 -4.68 26.96 15.99
CA ILE A 398 -3.29 27.21 16.37
C ILE A 398 -2.85 26.08 17.30
N ALA A 399 -2.11 25.11 16.75
CA ALA A 399 -1.60 23.95 17.48
C ALA A 399 -0.42 24.29 18.41
N GLY A 400 0.27 25.43 18.22
CA GLY A 400 1.33 25.87 19.12
C GLY A 400 2.31 26.89 18.52
N ILE A 401 3.30 27.28 19.34
CA ILE A 401 4.46 28.08 18.92
C ILE A 401 5.71 27.21 19.02
N ASP A 402 6.30 26.83 17.88
CA ASP A 402 7.57 26.07 17.90
C ASP A 402 8.71 27.03 18.29
N ALA A 403 9.22 26.83 19.51
CA ALA A 403 10.28 27.63 20.12
C ALA A 403 11.65 26.94 20.10
N THR A 404 11.75 25.73 19.53
CA THR A 404 12.94 24.87 19.62
C THR A 404 13.94 25.20 18.49
N PRO A 405 15.18 25.63 18.81
CA PRO A 405 16.17 25.98 17.79
C PRO A 405 16.52 24.77 16.90
N GLY A 406 16.30 24.88 15.60
CA GLY A 406 16.79 23.90 14.61
C GLY A 406 15.81 22.81 14.15
N ARG A 407 14.50 22.88 14.50
CA ARG A 407 13.45 21.99 13.96
C ARG A 407 12.74 22.55 12.70
N GLU A 408 11.89 21.70 12.11
CA GLU A 408 11.24 21.85 10.79
C GLU A 408 10.22 23.00 10.66
N MET A 409 9.80 23.68 11.73
CA MET A 409 8.66 24.63 11.70
C MET A 409 9.03 26.05 12.17
N THR A 410 10.25 26.50 11.85
CA THR A 410 10.74 27.87 12.16
C THR A 410 10.87 28.74 10.90
N LEU A 411 11.10 30.06 11.04
CA LEU A 411 11.44 30.92 9.88
C LEU A 411 12.77 30.52 9.21
N GLY A 412 13.54 29.62 9.81
CA GLY A 412 14.74 29.01 9.21
C GLY A 412 14.44 27.78 8.36
N SER A 413 13.21 27.26 8.34
CA SER A 413 12.84 26.05 7.59
C SER A 413 12.36 26.35 6.17
N ARG A 414 12.91 25.64 5.18
CA ARG A 414 12.41 25.68 3.81
C ARG A 414 10.96 25.21 3.70
N LYS A 415 10.66 24.05 4.31
CA LYS A 415 9.32 23.43 4.30
C LYS A 415 8.26 24.44 4.76
N TRP A 416 8.52 25.11 5.87
CA TRP A 416 7.61 26.10 6.44
C TRP A 416 7.30 27.26 5.47
N TRP A 417 8.33 27.78 4.78
CA TRP A 417 8.16 28.86 3.81
C TRP A 417 7.43 28.41 2.54
N ASP A 418 7.63 27.17 2.08
CA ASP A 418 6.89 26.64 0.93
C ASP A 418 5.39 26.49 1.26
N ASP A 419 5.07 25.95 2.45
CA ASP A 419 3.70 25.71 2.91
C ASP A 419 2.94 27.04 3.13
N HIS A 420 3.55 28.00 3.84
CA HIS A 420 2.84 29.19 4.35
C HIS A 420 3.37 30.55 3.86
N GLY A 421 4.42 30.58 3.04
CA GLY A 421 5.01 31.83 2.52
C GLY A 421 4.00 32.78 1.87
N PRO A 422 3.11 32.31 0.98
CA PRO A 422 2.08 33.17 0.39
C PRO A 422 1.12 33.78 1.43
N TRP A 423 0.77 33.03 2.48
CA TRP A 423 -0.05 33.53 3.58
C TRP A 423 0.71 34.62 4.38
N LEU A 424 1.99 34.39 4.67
CA LEU A 424 2.84 35.37 5.37
C LEU A 424 3.01 36.65 4.56
N ASP A 425 3.22 36.56 3.24
CA ASP A 425 3.34 37.72 2.36
C ASP A 425 2.04 38.55 2.32
N ALA A 426 0.88 37.89 2.31
CA ALA A 426 -0.42 38.55 2.39
C ALA A 426 -0.62 39.30 3.72
N HIS A 427 -0.06 38.79 4.82
CA HIS A 427 -0.20 39.35 6.17
C HIS A 427 1.03 40.16 6.65
N LYS A 428 2.02 40.39 5.79
CA LYS A 428 3.31 41.02 6.10
C LYS A 428 3.20 42.33 6.89
N LYS A 429 2.21 43.17 6.58
CA LYS A 429 1.97 44.45 7.29
C LYS A 429 1.50 44.24 8.72
N ALA A 430 0.63 43.26 8.95
CA ALA A 430 0.11 42.93 10.27
C ALA A 430 1.21 42.29 11.13
N LEU A 431 1.99 41.38 10.53
CA LEU A 431 3.06 40.59 11.17
C LEU A 431 4.22 41.42 11.76
N LYS A 432 4.46 42.65 11.28
CA LYS A 432 5.53 43.56 11.77
C LYS A 432 6.93 42.94 11.92
N LEU A 433 7.21 41.82 11.25
CA LEU A 433 8.52 41.16 11.28
C LEU A 433 9.61 42.10 10.78
N SER A 434 10.75 42.10 11.46
CA SER A 434 11.89 42.95 11.10
C SER A 434 12.50 42.55 9.76
N ALA A 435 13.23 43.46 9.11
CA ALA A 435 13.91 43.17 7.84
C ALA A 435 14.90 42.00 7.94
N SER A 436 15.49 41.74 9.12
CA SER A 436 16.37 40.59 9.32
C SER A 436 15.60 39.27 9.35
N LYS A 437 14.38 39.24 9.91
CA LYS A 437 13.54 38.04 9.90
C LYS A 437 13.06 37.70 8.47
N TRP A 438 12.71 38.69 7.66
CA TRP A 438 12.40 38.47 6.24
C TRP A 438 13.58 37.95 5.42
N LYS A 439 14.82 38.27 5.79
CA LYS A 439 16.02 37.72 5.15
C LYS A 439 16.25 36.24 5.47
N MET A 440 15.72 35.72 6.58
CA MET A 440 15.82 34.29 6.92
C MET A 440 15.16 33.42 5.85
N ARG A 441 14.08 33.91 5.22
CA ARG A 441 13.47 33.26 4.05
C ARG A 441 14.48 33.01 2.95
N ASP A 442 15.24 34.03 2.55
CA ASP A 442 16.17 33.91 1.43
C ASP A 442 17.31 32.91 1.73
N GLU A 443 17.62 32.69 3.03
CA GLU A 443 18.57 31.66 3.47
C GLU A 443 17.92 30.27 3.52
N ALA A 444 16.70 30.16 4.05
CA ALA A 444 15.93 28.92 4.09
C ALA A 444 15.66 28.38 2.67
N MET A 445 15.38 29.25 1.72
CA MET A 445 15.16 28.88 0.31
C MET A 445 16.39 28.25 -0.37
N LYS A 446 17.58 28.31 0.25
CA LYS A 446 18.80 27.64 -0.26
C LYS A 446 18.95 26.19 0.21
N GLN A 447 18.16 25.75 1.18
CA GLN A 447 18.17 24.37 1.66
C GLN A 447 17.63 23.42 0.58
N ASP A 448 18.00 22.14 0.67
CA ASP A 448 17.54 21.10 -0.26
C ASP A 448 16.02 20.95 -0.19
N ASP A 449 15.38 20.83 -1.35
CA ASP A 449 13.92 20.74 -1.49
C ASP A 449 13.44 19.35 -1.93
N THR A 450 14.33 18.35 -1.87
CA THR A 450 13.99 16.95 -2.17
C THR A 450 13.13 16.33 -1.09
N VAL A 451 12.01 15.75 -1.51
CA VAL A 451 11.14 14.92 -0.67
C VAL A 451 11.64 13.47 -0.66
N PRO A 452 11.66 12.80 0.51
CA PRO A 452 11.94 11.37 0.61
C PRO A 452 11.09 10.51 -0.32
N ASP A 453 11.61 9.36 -0.73
CA ASP A 453 10.92 8.57 -1.75
C ASP A 453 9.61 7.92 -1.29
N ASP A 454 9.45 7.84 0.02
CA ASP A 454 8.31 7.26 0.72
C ASP A 454 7.18 8.25 1.04
N GLU A 455 7.29 9.53 0.68
CA GLU A 455 6.27 10.57 0.90
C GLU A 455 5.47 10.89 -0.38
N GLY A 456 4.23 11.36 -0.23
CA GLY A 456 3.39 11.78 -1.35
C GLY A 456 3.82 13.14 -1.94
N THR A 457 3.75 13.28 -3.26
CA THR A 457 4.08 14.53 -3.97
C THR A 457 3.08 14.94 -5.05
N ASP A 458 2.22 14.02 -5.50
CA ASP A 458 1.14 14.29 -6.45
C ASP A 458 -0.22 14.34 -5.74
N ASP A 459 -1.16 15.14 -6.27
CA ASP A 459 -2.53 15.25 -5.76
C ASP A 459 -3.23 13.88 -5.58
N TRP A 460 -2.90 12.89 -6.43
CA TRP A 460 -3.50 11.56 -6.43
C TRP A 460 -2.72 10.52 -5.60
N ASP A 461 -1.56 10.87 -5.05
CA ASP A 461 -0.83 9.98 -4.15
C ASP A 461 -1.68 9.72 -2.91
N PHE A 462 -1.90 8.44 -2.56
CA PHE A 462 -2.54 8.12 -1.28
C PHE A 462 -1.49 8.08 -0.20
N ILE A 463 -1.74 8.81 0.88
CA ILE A 463 -0.88 8.86 2.06
C ILE A 463 -1.61 8.35 3.29
N CYS A 464 -0.85 7.74 4.21
CA CYS A 464 -1.32 7.35 5.52
C CYS A 464 -1.60 8.59 6.37
N VAL A 465 -2.78 8.65 6.97
CA VAL A 465 -3.25 9.78 7.80
C VAL A 465 -3.49 9.27 9.23
N PRO A 466 -3.30 10.09 10.27
CA PRO A 466 -3.69 9.71 11.63
C PRO A 466 -5.15 9.28 11.71
N ILE A 467 -5.43 8.20 12.45
CA ILE A 467 -6.79 7.75 12.74
C ILE A 467 -7.39 8.72 13.77
N PRO A 468 -8.48 9.44 13.47
CA PRO A 468 -9.15 10.35 14.41
C PRO A 468 -9.62 9.61 15.66
N ARG A 469 -9.63 10.25 16.84
CA ARG A 469 -10.10 9.62 18.09
C ARG A 469 -11.49 9.00 17.98
N ILE A 470 -12.43 9.67 17.31
CA ILE A 470 -13.80 9.15 17.07
C ILE A 470 -13.83 7.86 16.23
N GLU A 471 -12.74 7.56 15.53
CA GLU A 471 -12.56 6.35 14.74
C GLU A 471 -11.74 5.29 15.47
N ARG A 472 -11.11 5.58 16.62
CA ARG A 472 -10.31 4.62 17.43
C ARG A 472 -11.21 3.72 18.28
N GLY A 473 -10.71 2.55 18.67
CA GLY A 473 -11.40 1.64 19.59
C GLY A 473 -11.22 2.06 21.05
N SER A 474 -12.15 1.69 21.94
CA SER A 474 -12.04 1.94 23.39
C SER A 474 -10.86 1.25 24.09
N ASP A 475 -10.21 0.32 23.39
CA ASP A 475 -9.03 -0.40 23.88
C ASP A 475 -7.71 0.33 23.52
N ASP A 476 -7.78 1.38 22.69
CA ASP A 476 -6.62 2.24 22.33
C ASP A 476 -6.49 3.46 23.27
N ASP A 477 -7.47 3.68 24.17
CA ASP A 477 -7.45 4.78 25.14
C ASP A 477 -6.33 4.60 26.21
N ASP A 478 -5.76 3.38 26.33
CA ASP A 478 -4.71 3.06 27.30
C ASP A 478 -3.27 3.33 26.79
N GLU A 479 -3.06 3.67 25.51
CA GLU A 479 -1.73 4.01 24.95
C GLU A 479 -1.54 5.51 24.64
N ASP A 480 -2.58 6.34 24.83
CA ASP A 480 -2.53 7.80 24.58
C ASP A 480 -2.74 8.64 25.86
N GLU A 481 -2.38 8.12 27.04
CA GLU A 481 -2.24 8.94 28.26
C GLU A 481 -0.95 9.81 28.26
N ASP A 482 -0.19 9.86 27.15
CA ASP A 482 0.95 10.78 26.99
C ASP A 482 0.62 12.03 26.13
N GLU A 483 -0.63 12.51 26.19
CA GLU A 483 -0.93 13.94 25.95
C GLU A 483 -1.11 14.65 27.30
N ASP A 484 -0.11 14.55 28.17
CA ASP A 484 0.10 15.57 29.19
C ASP A 484 0.72 16.80 28.51
N GLU A 485 -0.10 17.83 28.40
CA GLU A 485 0.35 19.21 28.50
C GLU A 485 1.29 19.33 29.73
N GLU A 486 2.62 19.29 29.55
CA GLU A 486 3.63 19.98 30.38
C GLU A 486 5.05 19.68 29.83
N ASP A 487 5.50 20.51 28.87
CA ASP A 487 6.93 20.67 28.55
C ASP A 487 7.63 21.37 29.72
N ASP A 488 8.16 20.60 30.68
CA ASP A 488 9.14 21.07 31.66
C ASP A 488 10.46 20.31 31.49
N ASP A 489 11.21 20.68 30.44
CA ASP A 489 12.63 20.32 30.28
C ASP A 489 13.51 21.28 31.09
N GLU A 490 13.88 20.89 32.32
CA GLU A 490 15.14 21.35 32.94
C GLU A 490 16.27 20.39 32.55
N GLU A 491 17.09 20.80 31.57
CA GLU A 491 18.40 20.21 31.30
C GLU A 491 19.34 20.38 32.50
N GLU A 492 19.89 19.29 33.04
CA GLU A 492 21.30 19.30 33.46
C GLU A 492 22.07 18.15 32.81
N GLY A 493 23.05 18.54 31.98
CA GLY A 493 23.77 17.65 31.08
C GLY A 493 24.81 16.74 31.73
N GLN A 494 25.26 15.78 30.92
CA GLN A 494 26.68 15.46 30.79
C GLN A 494 26.92 14.49 29.62
N ASP A 495 27.80 14.94 28.73
CA ASP A 495 28.73 14.18 27.91
C ASP A 495 28.74 12.65 28.14
N LYS A 496 28.42 11.87 27.10
CA LYS A 496 29.16 10.65 26.72
C LYS A 496 28.78 10.11 25.35
N THR A 497 29.80 10.05 24.51
CA THR A 497 29.94 9.22 23.32
C THR A 497 29.46 7.79 23.52
N GLY A 498 28.63 7.29 22.61
CA GLY A 498 28.31 5.87 22.48
C GLY A 498 27.40 5.60 21.29
N ASN A 499 27.90 4.85 20.30
CA ASN A 499 27.08 4.17 19.30
C ASN A 499 25.93 3.43 19.98
N ASN A 500 24.70 3.56 19.48
CA ASN A 500 23.71 2.50 19.54
C ASN A 500 22.85 2.55 18.28
N ALA A 501 23.01 1.51 17.47
CA ALA A 501 22.01 1.05 16.53
C ALA A 501 21.02 0.20 17.33
N GLU A 502 19.90 0.79 17.75
CA GLU A 502 18.67 0.13 18.21
C GLU A 502 17.68 1.24 18.60
N GLU A 503 16.69 1.50 17.73
CA GLU A 503 15.34 2.00 18.04
C GLU A 503 14.65 2.43 16.73
N ASP A 504 13.93 1.50 16.11
CA ASP A 504 12.90 1.83 15.09
C ASP A 504 11.66 0.94 15.31
N LYS A 505 11.28 0.77 16.57
CA LYS A 505 9.96 0.28 16.96
C LYS A 505 9.16 1.51 17.38
N GLY A 506 8.15 1.90 16.60
CA GLY A 506 7.08 2.79 17.07
C GLY A 506 6.74 4.04 16.23
N LYS A 507 7.31 4.27 15.05
CA LYS A 507 6.88 5.42 14.22
C LYS A 507 5.67 5.05 13.36
N LYS A 508 4.51 5.65 13.69
CA LYS A 508 3.28 5.57 12.88
C LYS A 508 3.55 6.21 11.49
N PRO A 509 3.05 5.63 10.38
CA PRO A 509 3.51 5.95 9.02
C PRO A 509 2.90 7.22 8.42
N TYR A 510 2.70 8.28 9.21
CA TYR A 510 2.01 9.49 8.77
C TYR A 510 2.72 10.19 7.60
N ASP A 511 1.92 10.71 6.65
CA ASP A 511 2.35 11.37 5.42
C ASP A 511 3.15 10.50 4.44
N LYS A 512 3.35 9.22 4.78
CA LYS A 512 3.98 8.23 3.91
C LYS A 512 2.99 7.65 2.92
N LEU A 513 3.49 7.24 1.76
CA LEU A 513 2.73 6.60 0.70
C LEU A 513 2.06 5.33 1.23
N ALA A 514 0.74 5.28 1.18
CA ALA A 514 -0.05 4.16 1.69
C ALA A 514 0.26 2.83 0.99
N SER A 515 0.86 2.86 -0.21
CA SER A 515 1.34 1.64 -0.90
C SER A 515 2.52 0.97 -0.20
N LEU A 516 3.22 1.68 0.69
CA LEU A 516 4.35 1.17 1.45
C LEU A 516 3.92 0.64 2.84
N TYR A 517 2.66 0.88 3.23
CA TYR A 517 2.10 0.54 4.54
C TYR A 517 0.69 -0.07 4.37
N PRO A 518 0.56 -1.22 3.69
CA PRO A 518 -0.74 -1.85 3.38
C PRO A 518 -1.54 -2.25 4.63
N GLU A 519 -0.88 -2.39 5.78
CA GLU A 519 -1.49 -2.66 7.08
C GLU A 519 -2.18 -1.44 7.71
N TRP A 520 -1.86 -0.22 7.27
CA TRP A 520 -2.46 1.00 7.82
C TRP A 520 -3.84 1.25 7.20
N PRO A 521 -4.95 1.20 7.98
CA PRO A 521 -6.30 1.15 7.41
C PRO A 521 -6.85 2.54 7.02
N TRP A 522 -6.15 3.63 7.34
CA TRP A 522 -6.65 5.00 7.22
C TRP A 522 -5.77 5.85 6.31
N PHE A 523 -6.17 5.96 5.05
CA PHE A 523 -5.38 6.64 4.02
C PHE A 523 -6.27 7.30 2.97
N PHE A 524 -5.80 8.44 2.45
CA PHE A 524 -6.54 9.31 1.54
C PHE A 524 -5.60 9.91 0.50
N THR A 525 -6.16 10.39 -0.62
CA THR A 525 -5.35 11.15 -1.58
C THR A 525 -4.79 12.42 -0.94
N MET A 526 -3.58 12.84 -1.33
CA MET A 526 -2.96 14.10 -0.88
C MET A 526 -3.91 15.29 -1.06
N ARG A 527 -4.60 15.36 -2.21
CA ARG A 527 -5.59 16.41 -2.46
C ARG A 527 -6.80 16.32 -1.55
N ALA A 528 -7.23 15.13 -1.13
CA ALA A 528 -8.29 14.99 -0.15
C ALA A 528 -7.88 15.52 1.23
N VAL A 529 -6.63 15.25 1.65
CA VAL A 529 -6.07 15.81 2.90
C VAL A 529 -6.05 17.34 2.82
N ASP A 530 -5.65 17.91 1.69
CA ASP A 530 -5.72 19.37 1.47
C ASP A 530 -7.16 19.91 1.58
N ARG A 531 -8.14 19.20 1.01
CA ARG A 531 -9.56 19.59 1.09
C ARG A 531 -10.06 19.51 2.52
N HIS A 532 -9.80 18.43 3.22
CA HIS A 532 -10.17 18.27 4.62
C HIS A 532 -9.59 19.40 5.48
N THR A 533 -8.27 19.61 5.41
CA THR A 533 -7.58 20.67 6.16
C THR A 533 -8.11 22.06 5.83
N TRP A 534 -8.42 22.34 4.56
CA TRP A 534 -9.03 23.61 4.17
C TRP A 534 -10.43 23.80 4.75
N TRP A 535 -11.28 22.78 4.70
CA TRP A 535 -12.65 22.88 5.20
C TRP A 535 -12.73 22.94 6.72
N GLU A 536 -11.85 22.23 7.42
CA GLU A 536 -11.67 22.34 8.87
C GLU A 536 -11.34 23.79 9.26
N GLN A 537 -10.37 24.41 8.57
CA GLN A 537 -10.04 25.82 8.76
C GLN A 537 -11.25 26.73 8.50
N GLU A 538 -12.05 26.46 7.46
CA GLU A 538 -13.25 27.25 7.17
C GLU A 538 -14.34 27.09 8.23
N CYS A 539 -14.51 25.91 8.85
CA CYS A 539 -15.42 25.72 9.98
C CYS A 539 -14.98 26.56 11.18
N LEU A 540 -13.70 26.47 11.56
CA LEU A 540 -13.17 27.21 12.71
C LEU A 540 -13.25 28.73 12.53
N LYS A 541 -13.10 29.26 11.31
CA LYS A 541 -13.33 30.70 11.01
C LYS A 541 -14.75 31.19 11.31
N ARG A 542 -15.69 30.27 11.54
CA ARG A 542 -17.11 30.55 11.76
C ARG A 542 -17.56 30.14 13.17
N SER A 543 -16.66 29.66 14.02
CA SER A 543 -16.92 29.37 15.43
C SER A 543 -16.70 30.64 16.26
N PRO A 544 -17.72 31.21 16.92
CA PRO A 544 -17.53 32.34 17.82
C PRO A 544 -16.59 32.05 19.00
N ASP A 545 -16.61 30.81 19.50
CA ASP A 545 -15.80 30.36 20.63
C ASP A 545 -14.30 30.45 20.30
N ASP A 546 -13.92 30.14 19.07
CA ASP A 546 -12.54 30.27 18.59
C ASP A 546 -12.03 31.72 18.52
N PHE A 547 -12.89 32.71 18.76
CA PHE A 547 -12.53 34.14 18.78
C PHE A 547 -12.96 34.84 20.09
N ASP A 548 -13.36 34.09 21.12
CA ASP A 548 -13.92 34.63 22.37
C ASP A 548 -15.11 35.59 22.17
N LEU A 549 -15.96 35.28 21.19
CA LEU A 549 -17.12 36.08 20.81
C LEU A 549 -18.43 35.40 21.19
N HIS A 550 -19.44 36.20 21.51
CA HIS A 550 -20.83 35.77 21.49
C HIS A 550 -21.63 36.64 20.52
N ILE A 551 -22.01 36.06 19.37
CA ILE A 551 -22.78 36.76 18.33
C ILE A 551 -24.28 36.48 18.50
N TYR A 552 -24.66 35.22 18.32
CA TYR A 552 -25.95 34.63 18.71
C TYR A 552 -25.83 33.10 18.68
N ASN A 553 -26.74 32.38 19.35
CA ASN A 553 -26.63 30.93 19.59
C ASN A 553 -26.40 30.09 18.32
N ASP A 554 -27.09 30.41 17.24
CA ASP A 554 -27.05 29.66 15.97
C ASP A 554 -25.92 30.07 15.02
N PHE A 555 -25.03 30.98 15.42
CA PHE A 555 -24.01 31.50 14.52
C PHE A 555 -23.07 30.40 14.02
N GLY A 556 -22.58 29.54 14.93
CA GLY A 556 -21.71 28.40 14.61
C GLY A 556 -22.39 27.39 13.67
N PRO A 557 -23.57 26.82 14.04
CA PRO A 557 -24.32 25.91 13.18
C PRO A 557 -24.66 26.49 11.79
N CYS A 558 -25.08 27.76 11.72
CA CYS A 558 -25.29 28.46 10.44
C CYS A 558 -23.99 28.56 9.62
N GLY A 559 -22.87 28.78 10.30
CA GLY A 559 -21.53 28.81 9.73
C GLY A 559 -21.10 27.47 9.16
N ALA A 560 -21.23 26.37 9.91
CA ALA A 560 -20.95 25.01 9.45
C ALA A 560 -21.78 24.68 8.21
N LEU A 561 -23.07 25.04 8.20
CA LEU A 561 -23.94 24.86 7.05
C LEU A 561 -23.49 25.69 5.82
N GLU A 562 -23.00 26.91 6.02
CA GLU A 562 -22.40 27.70 4.93
C GLU A 562 -21.17 27.00 4.34
N VAL A 563 -20.34 26.36 5.17
CA VAL A 563 -19.18 25.56 4.71
C VAL A 563 -19.64 24.34 3.92
N LEU A 564 -20.64 23.60 4.40
CA LEU A 564 -21.17 22.46 3.65
C LEU A 564 -21.76 22.89 2.29
N GLU A 565 -22.45 24.03 2.22
CA GLU A 565 -22.89 24.59 0.95
C GLU A 565 -21.73 25.01 0.04
N ASN A 566 -20.61 25.52 0.60
CA ASN A 566 -19.39 25.80 -0.14
C ASN A 566 -18.76 24.51 -0.70
N ILE A 567 -18.76 23.42 0.07
CA ILE A 567 -18.30 22.10 -0.38
C ILE A 567 -19.18 21.59 -1.52
N ILE A 568 -20.51 21.67 -1.39
CA ILE A 568 -21.46 21.30 -2.46
C ILE A 568 -21.23 22.15 -3.71
N ALA A 569 -20.97 23.45 -3.55
CA ALA A 569 -20.65 24.34 -4.66
C ALA A 569 -19.35 23.94 -5.36
N GLN A 570 -18.32 23.57 -4.60
CA GLN A 570 -17.04 23.10 -5.10
C GLN A 570 -17.17 21.75 -5.83
N PHE A 571 -17.85 20.77 -5.22
CA PHE A 571 -18.16 19.50 -5.88
C PHE A 571 -18.89 19.75 -7.20
N ASN A 572 -19.95 20.58 -7.20
CA ASN A 572 -20.69 20.88 -8.42
C ASN A 572 -19.83 21.61 -9.48
N LEU A 573 -18.80 22.36 -9.07
CA LEU A 573 -17.87 23.01 -9.98
C LEU A 573 -16.98 22.00 -10.70
N VAL A 574 -16.49 20.97 -9.99
CA VAL A 574 -15.60 19.94 -10.56
C VAL A 574 -16.34 18.76 -11.14
N PHE A 575 -17.58 18.49 -10.72
CA PHE A 575 -18.39 17.36 -11.17
C PHE A 575 -19.15 17.70 -12.45
N LYS A 576 -18.46 17.62 -13.59
CA LYS A 576 -18.97 17.95 -14.92
C LYS A 576 -19.01 16.71 -15.82
N PRO A 577 -19.77 16.72 -16.93
CA PRO A 577 -19.89 15.56 -17.82
C PRO A 577 -18.58 15.02 -18.41
N LYS A 578 -17.51 15.83 -18.42
CA LYS A 578 -16.18 15.44 -18.93
C LYS A 578 -15.16 15.17 -17.82
N SER A 579 -15.57 15.32 -16.57
CA SER A 579 -14.67 15.15 -15.43
C SER A 579 -14.36 13.68 -15.22
N THR A 580 -13.10 13.41 -14.91
CA THR A 580 -12.64 12.10 -14.48
C THR A 580 -12.90 11.93 -12.97
N TYR A 581 -12.90 10.69 -12.48
CA TYR A 581 -12.99 10.44 -11.05
C TYR A 581 -11.87 11.14 -10.25
N ARG A 582 -10.69 11.37 -10.85
CA ARG A 582 -9.60 12.13 -10.21
C ARG A 582 -9.93 13.60 -9.97
N ASP A 583 -10.88 14.17 -10.70
CA ASP A 583 -11.29 15.56 -10.53
C ASP A 583 -12.22 15.76 -9.33
N PHE A 584 -13.10 14.79 -9.06
CA PHE A 584 -14.17 14.90 -8.08
C PHE A 584 -14.03 13.97 -6.87
N TRP A 585 -13.35 12.84 -6.99
CA TRP A 585 -13.16 11.91 -5.86
C TRP A 585 -12.43 12.55 -4.68
N PRO A 586 -11.36 13.36 -4.87
CA PRO A 586 -10.70 14.04 -3.75
C PRO A 586 -11.62 15.02 -3.01
N GLU A 587 -12.62 15.59 -3.69
CA GLU A 587 -13.63 16.43 -3.05
C GLU A 587 -14.62 15.59 -2.22
N VAL A 588 -14.91 14.36 -2.66
CA VAL A 588 -15.77 13.40 -1.96
C VAL A 588 -15.06 12.81 -0.73
N GLU A 589 -13.78 12.46 -0.86
CA GLU A 589 -12.92 12.06 0.25
C GLU A 589 -12.83 13.18 1.30
N GLY A 590 -12.53 14.41 0.88
CA GLY A 590 -12.46 15.55 1.78
C GLY A 590 -13.80 15.83 2.49
N LEU A 591 -14.93 15.66 1.79
CA LEU A 591 -16.27 15.72 2.40
C LEU A 591 -16.48 14.62 3.44
N ALA A 592 -16.11 13.37 3.14
CA ALA A 592 -16.26 12.26 4.08
C ALA A 592 -15.48 12.52 5.39
N MET A 593 -14.25 13.03 5.27
CA MET A 593 -13.41 13.35 6.43
C MET A 593 -14.02 14.46 7.29
N ILE A 594 -14.44 15.58 6.68
CA ILE A 594 -14.92 16.74 7.45
C ILE A 594 -16.30 16.52 8.10
N LEU A 595 -17.15 15.66 7.51
CA LEU A 595 -18.43 15.27 8.10
C LEU A 595 -18.29 14.51 9.43
N ARG A 596 -17.13 13.89 9.68
CA ARG A 596 -16.78 13.22 10.94
C ARG A 596 -16.07 14.14 11.94
N GLY A 597 -15.88 15.42 11.60
CA GLY A 597 -15.18 16.43 12.40
C GLY A 597 -15.94 17.76 12.43
N GLY A 598 -15.31 18.83 11.94
CA GLY A 598 -15.79 20.21 12.08
C GLY A 598 -17.17 20.55 11.50
N LEU A 599 -17.84 19.65 10.76
CA LEU A 599 -19.21 19.86 10.30
C LEU A 599 -20.30 19.34 11.23
N LEU A 600 -20.01 18.55 12.27
CA LEU A 600 -21.02 17.96 13.14
C LEU A 600 -22.03 18.98 13.73
N GLU A 601 -21.58 20.21 13.98
CA GLU A 601 -22.41 21.29 14.55
C GLU A 601 -23.59 21.70 13.66
N TYR A 602 -23.57 21.43 12.35
CA TYR A 602 -24.66 21.85 11.46
C TYR A 602 -26.01 21.21 11.82
N ALA A 603 -25.98 20.00 12.41
CA ALA A 603 -27.17 19.26 12.81
C ALA A 603 -27.86 19.87 14.03
N MET A 604 -27.18 20.80 14.72
CA MET A 604 -27.68 21.52 15.91
C MET A 604 -28.34 22.87 15.58
N ILE A 605 -28.54 23.18 14.29
CA ILE A 605 -29.16 24.44 13.85
C ILE A 605 -30.65 24.50 14.20
N ASP A 606 -31.16 25.66 14.62
CA ASP A 606 -32.60 25.93 14.83
C ASP A 606 -33.36 26.15 13.50
N ASP A 607 -32.92 25.47 12.45
CA ASP A 607 -33.54 25.39 11.11
C ASP A 607 -33.55 23.93 10.66
N GLY A 608 -34.35 23.12 11.37
CA GLY A 608 -34.47 21.68 11.12
C GLY A 608 -34.88 21.36 9.67
N ALA A 609 -35.72 22.19 9.04
CA ALA A 609 -36.10 22.01 7.64
C ALA A 609 -34.88 22.07 6.70
N ARG A 610 -33.97 23.02 6.96
CA ARG A 610 -32.73 23.15 6.18
C ARG A 610 -31.73 22.03 6.48
N ALA A 611 -31.65 21.56 7.72
CA ALA A 611 -30.82 20.41 8.07
C ALA A 611 -31.26 19.13 7.33
N GLN A 612 -32.58 18.89 7.27
CA GLN A 612 -33.20 17.76 6.57
C GLN A 612 -32.83 17.71 5.08
N VAL A 613 -33.07 18.81 4.34
CA VAL A 613 -32.75 18.88 2.90
C VAL A 613 -31.25 18.87 2.63
N THR A 614 -30.44 19.28 3.61
CA THR A 614 -28.97 19.23 3.53
C THR A 614 -28.46 17.79 3.61
N CYS A 615 -28.97 16.99 4.54
CA CYS A 615 -28.67 15.56 4.59
C CYS A 615 -29.08 14.86 3.28
N GLU A 616 -30.27 15.18 2.76
CA GLU A 616 -30.77 14.60 1.51
C GLU A 616 -29.85 14.92 0.31
N VAL A 617 -29.38 16.17 0.18
CA VAL A 617 -28.52 16.57 -0.94
C VAL A 617 -27.11 15.96 -0.85
N VAL A 618 -26.59 15.72 0.37
CA VAL A 618 -25.34 14.97 0.57
C VAL A 618 -25.50 13.54 0.08
N GLY A 619 -26.58 12.85 0.45
CA GLY A 619 -26.90 11.53 -0.07
C GLY A 619 -26.99 11.49 -1.60
N ALA A 620 -27.64 12.50 -2.18
CA ALA A 620 -27.75 12.63 -3.63
C ALA A 620 -26.39 12.85 -4.32
N LEU A 621 -25.47 13.61 -3.69
CA LEU A 621 -24.11 13.82 -4.15
C LEU A 621 -23.34 12.49 -4.22
N ILE A 622 -23.43 11.67 -3.18
CA ILE A 622 -22.73 10.40 -3.09
C ILE A 622 -23.27 9.41 -4.13
N LEU A 623 -24.59 9.29 -4.25
CA LEU A 623 -25.20 8.40 -5.25
C LEU A 623 -24.88 8.83 -6.69
N ALA A 624 -24.83 10.13 -6.96
CA ALA A 624 -24.39 10.64 -8.25
C ALA A 624 -22.90 10.33 -8.52
N THR A 625 -22.07 10.40 -7.48
CA THR A 625 -20.65 10.02 -7.54
C THR A 625 -20.50 8.54 -7.89
N ILE A 626 -21.18 7.64 -7.17
CA ILE A 626 -21.15 6.20 -7.44
C ILE A 626 -21.55 5.91 -8.89
N GLU A 627 -22.62 6.53 -9.38
CA GLU A 627 -23.06 6.38 -10.76
C GLU A 627 -22.02 6.89 -11.78
N ALA A 628 -21.29 7.97 -11.46
CA ALA A 628 -20.19 8.45 -12.30
C ALA A 628 -18.98 7.50 -12.26
N LEU A 629 -18.65 6.93 -11.10
CA LEU A 629 -17.61 5.91 -10.96
C LEU A 629 -17.95 4.65 -11.77
N LYS A 630 -19.21 4.20 -11.72
CA LYS A 630 -19.71 3.08 -12.54
C LYS A 630 -19.55 3.35 -14.04
N LYS A 631 -19.86 4.57 -14.50
CA LYS A 631 -19.68 4.96 -15.92
C LYS A 631 -18.23 5.06 -16.37
N GLN A 632 -17.31 5.21 -15.43
CA GLN A 632 -15.88 5.26 -15.68
C GLN A 632 -15.19 3.91 -15.40
N ASP A 633 -15.98 2.85 -15.16
CA ASP A 633 -15.49 1.49 -14.89
C ASP A 633 -14.53 1.38 -13.69
N VAL A 634 -14.67 2.27 -12.70
CA VAL A 634 -13.83 2.32 -11.49
C VAL A 634 -14.62 2.06 -10.19
N PHE A 635 -15.90 1.70 -10.29
CA PHE A 635 -16.69 1.22 -9.15
C PHE A 635 -16.68 -0.31 -9.10
N THR A 636 -15.51 -0.87 -8.82
CA THR A 636 -15.21 -2.31 -8.89
C THR A 636 -14.30 -2.71 -7.71
N PRO A 637 -14.22 -3.98 -7.32
CA PRO A 637 -13.34 -4.44 -6.24
C PRO A 637 -11.86 -4.18 -6.54
N ASP A 638 -11.46 -4.28 -7.81
CA ASP A 638 -10.08 -4.07 -8.27
C ASP A 638 -9.81 -2.62 -8.72
N SER A 639 -10.59 -1.65 -8.21
CA SER A 639 -10.47 -0.25 -8.59
C SER A 639 -9.11 0.35 -8.21
N GLU A 640 -8.64 1.34 -8.99
CA GLU A 640 -7.48 2.16 -8.59
C GLU A 640 -7.80 3.13 -7.44
N ILE A 641 -9.09 3.31 -7.11
CA ILE A 641 -9.54 4.07 -5.95
C ILE A 641 -9.41 3.17 -4.71
N ARG A 642 -8.21 3.17 -4.11
CA ARG A 642 -7.83 2.20 -3.07
C ARG A 642 -8.65 2.29 -1.78
N ASN A 643 -9.20 3.47 -1.46
CA ASN A 643 -10.01 3.69 -0.26
C ASN A 643 -11.53 3.73 -0.53
N LEU A 644 -11.99 3.20 -1.67
CA LEU A 644 -13.41 3.22 -2.05
C LEU A 644 -14.30 2.62 -0.95
N GLY A 645 -13.95 1.43 -0.43
CA GLY A 645 -14.69 0.78 0.65
C GLY A 645 -14.72 1.58 1.96
N LEU A 646 -13.60 2.23 2.29
CA LEU A 646 -13.45 3.09 3.47
C LEU A 646 -14.37 4.31 3.40
N VAL A 647 -14.24 5.09 2.32
CA VAL A 647 -14.99 6.34 2.13
C VAL A 647 -16.50 6.09 2.08
N LEU A 648 -16.95 5.04 1.39
CA LEU A 648 -18.37 4.68 1.36
C LEU A 648 -18.91 4.33 2.74
N PHE A 649 -18.11 3.62 3.54
CA PHE A 649 -18.52 3.27 4.90
C PHE A 649 -18.59 4.50 5.82
N MET A 650 -17.65 5.44 5.70
CA MET A 650 -17.70 6.72 6.43
C MET A 650 -19.03 7.45 6.19
N PHE A 651 -19.52 7.47 4.95
CA PHE A 651 -20.82 8.05 4.63
C PHE A 651 -21.99 7.24 5.19
N ILE A 652 -21.95 5.92 5.14
CA ILE A 652 -22.99 5.07 5.73
C ILE A 652 -23.13 5.36 7.21
N ARG A 653 -22.01 5.40 7.93
CA ARG A 653 -21.98 5.68 9.38
C ARG A 653 -22.50 7.09 9.69
N TRP A 654 -21.98 8.11 9.01
CA TRP A 654 -22.46 9.48 9.19
C TRP A 654 -23.96 9.63 8.89
N GLY A 655 -24.44 9.00 7.81
CA GLY A 655 -25.85 9.04 7.42
C GLY A 655 -26.75 8.42 8.47
N ARG A 656 -26.36 7.27 9.04
CA ARG A 656 -27.08 6.63 10.16
C ARG A 656 -27.15 7.57 11.36
N GLU A 657 -26.02 8.16 11.76
CA GLU A 657 -25.93 9.07 12.93
C GLU A 657 -26.88 10.29 12.83
N GLN A 658 -27.38 10.64 11.63
CA GLN A 658 -28.35 11.72 11.46
C GLN A 658 -29.68 11.45 12.19
N SER A 659 -30.03 10.19 12.46
CA SER A 659 -31.20 9.86 13.30
C SER A 659 -31.11 10.47 14.69
N ASP A 660 -29.91 10.55 15.25
CA ASP A 660 -29.66 11.01 16.61
C ASP A 660 -29.88 12.53 16.73
N TYR A 661 -29.85 13.24 15.59
CA TYR A 661 -30.09 14.67 15.49
C TYR A 661 -31.51 15.02 14.98
N GLY A 662 -32.42 14.04 14.96
CA GLY A 662 -33.81 14.26 14.56
C GLY A 662 -34.01 14.52 13.06
N ILE A 663 -33.06 14.09 12.23
CA ILE A 663 -33.26 14.05 10.77
C ILE A 663 -34.16 12.86 10.45
N ASP A 664 -35.18 13.12 9.64
CA ASP A 664 -36.18 12.15 9.26
C ASP A 664 -35.52 11.06 8.42
N GLU A 665 -35.90 9.82 8.69
CA GLU A 665 -35.33 8.61 8.10
C GLU A 665 -35.35 8.65 6.57
N GLU A 666 -36.36 9.31 6.00
CA GLU A 666 -36.41 9.50 4.56
C GLU A 666 -35.18 10.23 4.04
N ASN A 667 -34.63 11.23 4.75
CA ASN A 667 -33.55 12.08 4.28
C ASN A 667 -32.15 11.45 4.42
N TRP A 668 -32.01 10.40 5.24
CA TRP A 668 -30.77 9.64 5.37
C TRP A 668 -30.82 8.19 4.85
N SER A 669 -31.99 7.67 4.46
CA SER A 669 -32.17 6.31 3.91
C SER A 669 -31.35 5.95 2.66
N TRP A 670 -30.64 6.90 2.05
CA TRP A 670 -29.72 6.66 0.94
C TRP A 670 -28.55 5.74 1.32
N ILE A 671 -28.21 5.62 2.61
CA ILE A 671 -27.14 4.71 3.09
C ILE A 671 -27.38 3.26 2.65
N TYR A 672 -28.63 2.80 2.69
CA TYR A 672 -28.98 1.44 2.30
C TYR A 672 -28.76 1.21 0.81
N LYS A 673 -28.99 2.25 0.00
CA LYS A 673 -28.72 2.18 -1.43
C LYS A 673 -27.22 2.10 -1.71
N ILE A 674 -26.38 2.76 -0.92
CA ILE A 674 -24.92 2.62 -1.03
C ILE A 674 -24.50 1.18 -0.73
N ILE A 675 -25.06 0.57 0.32
CA ILE A 675 -24.79 -0.84 0.67
C ILE A 675 -25.17 -1.78 -0.47
N ASP A 676 -26.38 -1.64 -1.04
CA ASP A 676 -26.81 -2.42 -2.21
C ASP A 676 -25.81 -2.29 -3.36
N LEU A 677 -25.42 -1.06 -3.70
CA LEU A 677 -24.53 -0.79 -4.82
C LEU A 677 -23.14 -1.39 -4.58
N ALA A 678 -22.62 -1.31 -3.35
CA ALA A 678 -21.34 -1.90 -2.97
C ALA A 678 -21.38 -3.43 -3.03
N GLU A 679 -22.42 -4.06 -2.48
CA GLU A 679 -22.61 -5.52 -2.53
C GLU A 679 -22.79 -6.03 -3.97
N GLU A 680 -23.60 -5.36 -4.79
CA GLU A 680 -23.80 -5.66 -6.21
C GLU A 680 -22.47 -5.60 -6.99
N ALA A 681 -21.62 -4.64 -6.65
CA ALA A 681 -20.31 -4.47 -7.26
C ALA A 681 -19.23 -5.38 -6.67
N GLY A 682 -19.49 -6.08 -5.56
CA GLY A 682 -18.49 -6.87 -4.84
C GLY A 682 -17.44 -6.02 -4.11
N ILE A 683 -17.73 -4.75 -3.82
CA ILE A 683 -16.83 -3.86 -3.09
C ILE A 683 -16.95 -4.16 -1.59
N ARG A 684 -15.81 -4.50 -0.98
CA ARG A 684 -15.74 -4.67 0.47
C ARG A 684 -15.78 -3.29 1.15
N LEU A 685 -16.79 -3.06 1.97
CA LEU A 685 -16.81 -1.93 2.91
C LEU A 685 -15.83 -2.23 4.05
N THR A 686 -15.10 -1.23 4.51
CA THR A 686 -14.04 -1.39 5.53
C THR A 686 -13.98 -0.17 6.44
N ALA A 687 -13.61 -0.36 7.71
CA ALA A 687 -13.25 0.73 8.62
C ALA A 687 -12.24 0.26 9.68
N PRO A 688 -11.47 1.17 10.30
CA PRO A 688 -10.46 0.81 11.29
C PRO A 688 -11.00 0.12 12.55
N HIS A 689 -12.17 0.55 13.08
CA HIS A 689 -12.74 0.02 14.33
C HIS A 689 -14.27 -0.06 14.29
N ASN A 690 -14.85 -0.97 15.09
CA ASN A 690 -16.30 -1.22 15.23
C ASN A 690 -17.06 -1.50 13.91
N PHE A 691 -16.33 -1.79 12.83
CA PHE A 691 -16.89 -1.98 11.50
C PHE A 691 -18.03 -2.99 11.50
N GLU A 692 -17.81 -4.20 12.01
CA GLU A 692 -18.82 -5.26 12.02
C GLU A 692 -20.05 -4.86 12.83
N LYS A 693 -19.88 -4.20 13.98
CA LYS A 693 -20.99 -3.83 14.84
C LYS A 693 -21.88 -2.76 14.19
N ASP A 694 -21.27 -1.70 13.67
CA ASP A 694 -21.98 -0.62 13.00
C ASP A 694 -22.65 -1.10 11.71
N TYR A 695 -21.97 -1.99 10.98
CA TYR A 695 -22.50 -2.56 9.75
C TYR A 695 -23.70 -3.48 9.99
N GLU A 696 -23.65 -4.34 11.02
CA GLU A 696 -24.78 -5.19 11.38
C GLU A 696 -25.99 -4.38 11.88
N ASP A 697 -25.79 -3.34 12.70
CA ASP A 697 -26.88 -2.43 13.14
C ASP A 697 -27.61 -1.79 11.96
N VAL A 698 -26.85 -1.33 10.95
CA VAL A 698 -27.43 -0.79 9.73
C VAL A 698 -28.11 -1.89 8.90
N LYS A 699 -27.51 -3.09 8.80
CA LYS A 699 -28.08 -4.18 8.00
C LYS A 699 -29.40 -4.72 8.54
N ASP A 700 -29.54 -4.83 9.86
CA ASP A 700 -30.74 -5.39 10.50
C ASP A 700 -32.02 -4.62 10.11
N HIS A 701 -31.89 -3.33 9.79
CA HIS A 701 -33.01 -2.48 9.40
C HIS A 701 -33.20 -2.37 7.88
N ARG A 702 -32.26 -2.88 7.06
CA ARG A 702 -32.26 -2.69 5.59
C ARG A 702 -33.53 -3.17 4.90
N ASP A 703 -34.04 -4.34 5.28
CA ASP A 703 -35.22 -4.96 4.64
C ASP A 703 -36.51 -4.17 4.94
N GLU A 704 -36.61 -3.56 6.12
CA GLU A 704 -37.74 -2.72 6.51
C GLU A 704 -37.82 -1.46 5.63
N TRP A 705 -36.66 -0.95 5.21
CA TRP A 705 -36.53 0.29 4.44
C TRP A 705 -36.47 0.12 2.92
N ALA A 706 -36.57 -1.12 2.42
CA ALA A 706 -36.57 -1.42 0.98
C ALA A 706 -37.61 -0.61 0.18
N GLN A 707 -38.75 -0.27 0.80
CA GLN A 707 -39.80 0.53 0.17
C GLN A 707 -39.39 1.99 -0.08
N GLN A 708 -38.52 2.55 0.75
CA GLN A 708 -38.03 3.93 0.61
C GLN A 708 -36.83 4.03 -0.36
N MET A 709 -36.09 2.93 -0.59
CA MET A 709 -34.96 2.89 -1.53
C MET A 709 -35.34 3.29 -2.96
N GLY A 710 -36.63 3.14 -3.33
CA GLY A 710 -37.16 3.52 -4.64
C GLY A 710 -36.83 4.96 -5.05
N LYS A 711 -36.83 5.91 -4.09
CA LYS A 711 -36.53 7.33 -4.37
C LYS A 711 -35.08 7.58 -4.75
N TRP A 712 -34.18 6.66 -4.38
CA TRP A 712 -32.74 6.73 -4.58
C TRP A 712 -32.25 6.01 -5.85
N ASN A 713 -33.12 5.28 -6.55
CA ASN A 713 -32.72 4.49 -7.73
C ASN A 713 -32.31 5.32 -8.95
N ASN A 714 -32.79 6.56 -9.07
CA ASN A 714 -32.56 7.42 -10.24
C ASN A 714 -32.19 8.85 -9.84
N VAL A 715 -31.24 8.99 -8.91
CA VAL A 715 -30.75 10.30 -8.48
C VAL A 715 -30.09 11.02 -9.64
N LYS A 716 -30.60 12.21 -9.94
CA LYS A 716 -30.04 13.11 -10.94
C LYS A 716 -29.54 14.36 -10.23
N TRP A 717 -28.21 14.44 -10.06
CA TRP A 717 -27.53 15.50 -9.32
C TRP A 717 -28.06 16.91 -9.62
N ASN A 718 -28.14 17.30 -10.89
CA ASN A 718 -28.57 18.65 -11.27
C ASN A 718 -30.01 18.99 -10.83
N TYR A 719 -30.91 17.99 -10.79
CA TYR A 719 -32.27 18.22 -10.29
C TYR A 719 -32.27 18.32 -8.77
N LYS A 720 -31.58 17.41 -8.06
CA LYS A 720 -31.49 17.46 -6.60
C LYS A 720 -30.82 18.74 -6.09
N LEU A 721 -29.77 19.22 -6.77
CA LEU A 721 -29.13 20.49 -6.42
C LEU A 721 -30.03 21.70 -6.68
N ARG A 722 -30.90 21.65 -7.71
CA ARG A 722 -31.89 22.69 -7.95
C ARG A 722 -32.96 22.66 -6.86
N ASP A 723 -33.51 21.48 -6.58
CA ASP A 723 -34.56 21.31 -5.58
C ASP A 723 -34.06 21.78 -4.20
N PHE A 724 -32.84 21.40 -3.79
CA PHE A 724 -32.18 21.93 -2.59
C PHE A 724 -32.13 23.47 -2.53
N LYS A 725 -31.83 24.13 -3.65
CA LYS A 725 -31.81 25.61 -3.72
C LYS A 725 -33.21 26.22 -3.60
N ASP A 726 -34.20 25.56 -4.18
CA ASP A 726 -35.59 25.98 -4.12
C ASP A 726 -36.13 25.79 -2.68
N ASP A 727 -35.86 24.65 -2.06
CA ASP A 727 -36.30 24.30 -0.70
C ASP A 727 -35.67 25.21 0.37
N LYS A 728 -34.39 25.54 0.23
CA LYS A 728 -33.73 26.52 1.11
C LYS A 728 -34.07 27.98 0.79
N GLY A 729 -34.87 28.24 -0.25
CA GLY A 729 -35.32 29.58 -0.64
C GLY A 729 -34.23 30.49 -1.23
N SER A 730 -33.11 29.95 -1.72
CA SER A 730 -32.01 30.75 -2.29
C SER A 730 -31.23 29.99 -3.36
N THR A 731 -31.01 30.63 -4.50
CA THR A 731 -30.20 30.08 -5.60
C THR A 731 -28.68 30.11 -5.33
N LYS A 732 -28.25 30.88 -4.33
CA LYS A 732 -26.84 31.04 -3.93
C LYS A 732 -26.44 29.88 -3.01
N LEU A 733 -25.33 29.22 -3.32
CA LEU A 733 -24.70 28.25 -2.43
C LEU A 733 -23.57 28.91 -1.67
N GLY A 734 -23.59 28.77 -0.35
CA GLY A 734 -22.52 29.15 0.54
C GLY A 734 -22.15 30.63 0.47
N GLY A 735 -20.92 30.91 0.85
CA GLY A 735 -20.40 32.27 0.98
C GLY A 735 -19.38 32.41 2.10
N HIS A 736 -19.35 33.63 2.64
CA HIS A 736 -18.49 34.06 3.73
C HIS A 736 -19.25 34.97 4.71
N GLN A 737 -20.56 34.80 4.81
CA GLN A 737 -21.42 35.60 5.69
C GLN A 737 -21.05 35.38 7.16
N PHE A 738 -20.62 34.17 7.50
CA PHE A 738 -20.27 33.76 8.86
C PHE A 738 -18.78 33.81 9.14
N ASP A 739 -17.95 34.17 8.15
CA ASP A 739 -16.49 34.20 8.27
C ASP A 739 -16.04 35.37 9.18
N ILE A 740 -15.77 35.06 10.45
CA ILE A 740 -15.39 36.02 11.50
C ILE A 740 -14.07 36.71 11.16
N THR A 741 -13.20 36.06 10.37
CA THR A 741 -11.93 36.66 9.94
C THR A 741 -12.12 37.83 8.98
N ARG A 742 -13.29 37.95 8.35
CA ARG A 742 -13.67 39.07 7.48
C ARG A 742 -14.36 40.21 8.20
N MET A 743 -14.78 40.01 9.45
CA MET A 743 -15.32 41.09 10.26
C MET A 743 -14.24 42.14 10.51
N SER A 744 -14.63 43.40 10.53
CA SER A 744 -13.77 44.46 11.05
C SER A 744 -13.53 44.25 12.55
N LYS A 745 -12.43 44.80 13.07
CA LYS A 745 -12.17 44.78 14.51
C LYS A 745 -13.33 45.38 15.30
N ALA A 746 -13.92 46.47 14.82
CA ALA A 746 -15.04 47.14 15.47
C ALA A 746 -16.32 46.28 15.50
N GLU A 747 -16.53 45.39 14.53
CA GLU A 747 -17.64 44.42 14.55
C GLU A 747 -17.37 43.32 15.57
N ARG A 748 -16.15 42.76 15.61
CA ARG A 748 -15.79 41.75 16.64
C ARG A 748 -15.85 42.30 18.06
N ASP A 749 -15.33 43.51 18.28
CA ASP A 749 -15.33 44.15 19.61
C ASP A 749 -16.75 44.35 20.17
N GLN A 750 -17.79 44.44 19.32
CA GLN A 750 -19.20 44.53 19.76
C GLN A 750 -19.74 43.22 20.35
N HIS A 751 -19.14 42.09 19.98
CA HIS A 751 -19.54 40.74 20.38
C HIS A 751 -18.57 40.11 21.39
N SER A 752 -17.53 40.83 21.80
CA SER A 752 -16.50 40.33 22.71
C SER A 752 -17.06 40.07 24.10
N ILE A 753 -16.78 38.87 24.63
CA ILE A 753 -17.20 38.45 25.98
C ILE A 753 -16.37 39.19 27.06
N SER A 754 -15.19 39.72 26.71
CA SER A 754 -14.28 40.43 27.64
C SER A 754 -14.62 41.92 27.86
N GLY A 755 -15.79 42.37 27.40
CA GLY A 755 -16.31 43.73 27.59
C GLY A 755 -17.02 43.98 28.92
N GLY A 756 -16.31 43.86 30.05
CA GLY A 756 -16.67 44.52 31.31
C GLY A 756 -17.11 43.63 32.47
N GLY A 757 -16.18 43.30 33.36
CA GLY A 757 -16.49 42.77 34.70
C GLY A 757 -15.35 41.93 35.26
N GLU A 758 -14.74 42.39 36.35
CA GLU A 758 -13.71 41.68 37.12
C GLU A 758 -14.20 40.32 37.65
N TYR A 759 -13.24 39.40 37.83
CA TYR A 759 -13.28 38.07 38.50
C TYR A 759 -13.90 36.91 37.70
N PHE A 760 -13.36 35.68 37.69
CA PHE A 760 -12.58 34.91 38.67
C PHE A 760 -11.61 33.95 37.95
N PHE A 761 -10.34 33.90 38.40
CA PHE A 761 -9.54 32.67 38.40
C PHE A 761 -9.84 31.93 39.70
N MET A 762 -10.30 30.69 39.62
CA MET A 762 -10.03 29.62 40.58
C MET A 762 -10.07 28.28 39.85
#